data_AF-A0A7W0JWP9-F1
#
_entry.id   AF-A0A7W0JWP9-F1
#
_cell.length_a   1.000
_cell.length_b   1.000
_cell.length_c   1.000
_cell.angle_alpha   90.00
_cell.angle_beta   90.00
_cell.angle_gamma   90.00
#
_symmetry.space_group_name_H-M   'P 1'
#
loop_
_entity.id
_entity.type
_entity.pdbx_description
1 polymer ?
#
loop_
_entity_poly.entity_id
_entity_poly.type
_entity_poly.pdbx_seq_one_letter_code
_entity_poly.pdbx_strand_id
1 'polypeptide(L)'
;MTRLFLFFLLLGGLVPAALPVAAAQEAATAEPAEHRPGGEVNLRLPDLDQVSFLGFTGHDILLSGLFVCVLGLLFGLWSYNAVRNLPVHRSMAEISELIYETCKAYMVQQGRFLLILFGFIGAVIVVYFMLTGLEFSKILIILLFGLIGMAGSYGVAWFGIRINTLANSRTAFASLRGKAWPVSDIPLRAGMSVGMMLISVELLFMLAILLFIPADVAGACFLGFAIGESLGAAVLRIAGGIFTKIADIGSDLMKVVFKIKEDDARNPGVIADCTGDNAGDSVGPTADGFETYGVTGVALIAFIVLAVSDTSLQATLLVWIFLMRVMMVLASGASYLASNAFSRARYGDVARFNFESPLTQLVWLTSIVSVVLTYILSYIIIPDLNGNPDLWWQLSTVISCGTLAGAIIPEMVKIFTSTESRHVREVVTSSREGGASLNILSGLVAGNFSSYWLGIAIMALMAVAFGVSTLGLSEGGWMLAPAIFAFGLVAFGFLGMGPVTIAVDSYGPVTDNAQSVYELSTIEQIPNVEAEVQREFGFRPNFEVGKELLEENDGAGNTFKATAKPVLIGTAVVGATTLIFSIIMALTDGLSNDIEKLSILHPPFLLGLITGGAVIYWFTGASIQAVTTGAYRAVEFIKANIRLEGVTRASVEDSRKVVEICTQYAQKGMFNIFLGVFFSTLAFAFVEPFFFIGYLISIALFGLFQAIFMANAGGAWDNAKKIVETELKMKGTPLHDASVVGDTVGDPFKDTSSVAMNPVIKFTTLFGLLAVELGVYLSGEGSGMLSRVLAVAFFLVSLFFVHRSFYGMRIEAQEQATGAGRPVAVKV
;
A
#
# COMPACT_ATOMS: atom_id res chain seq x y z
N MET A 1 7.66 -3.00 -27.33
CA MET A 1 8.54 -3.38 -26.22
C MET A 1 9.99 -3.58 -26.67
N THR A 2 10.28 -4.52 -27.58
CA THR A 2 11.67 -4.91 -27.93
C THR A 2 12.53 -3.79 -28.53
N ARG A 3 11.95 -2.92 -29.38
CA ARG A 3 12.70 -1.83 -30.03
C ARG A 3 13.08 -0.66 -29.10
N LEU A 4 12.31 -0.42 -28.03
CA LEU A 4 12.61 0.62 -27.04
C LEU A 4 13.63 0.11 -26.00
N PHE A 5 13.53 -1.17 -25.63
CA PHE A 5 14.51 -1.84 -24.77
C PHE A 5 15.91 -1.91 -25.43
N LEU A 6 15.96 -2.20 -26.73
CA LEU A 6 17.19 -2.11 -27.53
C LEU A 6 17.72 -0.68 -27.66
N PHE A 7 16.85 0.32 -27.74
CA PHE A 7 17.25 1.73 -27.80
C PHE A 7 17.92 2.20 -26.50
N PHE A 8 17.45 1.76 -25.33
CA PHE A 8 18.09 2.05 -24.05
C PHE A 8 19.38 1.25 -23.80
N LEU A 9 19.47 0.00 -24.27
CA LEU A 9 20.73 -0.75 -24.32
C LEU A 9 21.77 -0.06 -25.23
N LEU A 10 21.32 0.55 -26.34
CA LEU A 10 22.17 1.30 -27.26
C LEU A 10 22.61 2.65 -26.69
N LEU A 11 21.77 3.33 -25.90
CA LEU A 11 22.17 4.54 -25.16
C LEU A 11 23.14 4.23 -24.02
N GLY A 12 22.98 3.11 -23.32
CA GLY A 12 23.97 2.60 -22.36
C GLY A 12 25.27 2.12 -23.04
N GLY A 13 25.21 1.73 -24.31
CA GLY A 13 26.35 1.32 -25.13
C GLY A 13 27.10 2.46 -25.84
N LEU A 14 26.65 3.72 -25.72
CA LEU A 14 27.26 4.89 -26.36
C LEU A 14 28.29 5.63 -25.50
N VAL A 15 28.88 4.94 -24.52
CA VAL A 15 30.14 5.38 -23.89
C VAL A 15 31.30 4.58 -24.48
N PRO A 16 31.93 5.00 -25.60
CA PRO A 16 33.20 4.41 -25.99
C PRO A 16 34.38 5.20 -25.41
N ALA A 17 35.24 4.44 -24.74
CA ALA A 17 36.70 4.50 -24.84
C ALA A 17 37.39 5.80 -24.41
N ALA A 18 37.91 5.81 -23.18
CA ALA A 18 39.35 5.84 -22.90
C ALA A 18 39.60 6.01 -21.39
N LEU A 19 39.97 4.93 -20.71
CA LEU A 19 40.73 5.02 -19.46
C LEU A 19 41.88 4.02 -19.53
N PRO A 20 43.14 4.46 -19.33
CA PRO A 20 44.27 3.54 -19.32
C PRO A 20 44.28 2.78 -17.99
N VAL A 21 44.36 1.45 -18.09
CA VAL A 21 44.64 0.58 -16.94
C VAL A 21 46.11 0.75 -16.59
N ALA A 22 46.41 1.48 -15.51
CA ALA A 22 47.72 1.48 -14.89
C ALA A 22 47.66 0.60 -13.63
N ALA A 23 48.40 -0.51 -13.66
CA ALA A 23 48.60 -1.37 -12.51
C ALA A 23 49.62 -0.74 -11.55
N ALA A 24 49.31 -0.72 -10.26
CA ALA A 24 50.30 -0.58 -9.20
C ALA A 24 49.93 -1.51 -8.03
N GLN A 25 50.95 -2.13 -7.46
CA GLN A 25 50.90 -3.22 -6.49
C GLN A 25 51.59 -2.77 -5.18
N GLU A 26 51.06 -3.25 -4.05
CA GLU A 26 51.57 -3.18 -2.64
C GLU A 26 51.56 -1.78 -1.97
N ALA A 27 51.28 -1.60 -0.67
CA ALA A 27 51.37 -2.47 0.51
C ALA A 27 50.38 -2.04 1.61
N ALA A 28 50.16 -2.92 2.60
CA ALA A 28 49.24 -2.75 3.72
C ALA A 28 49.68 -1.69 4.76
N THR A 29 48.84 -0.70 5.00
CA THR A 29 48.76 0.08 6.24
C THR A 29 47.29 0.47 6.48
N ALA A 30 46.82 0.35 7.72
CA ALA A 30 45.46 0.68 8.11
C ALA A 30 45.20 2.19 7.95
N GLU A 31 44.36 2.54 6.99
CA GLU A 31 43.91 3.92 6.73
C GLU A 31 42.47 4.14 7.24
N PRO A 32 42.11 5.40 7.58
CA PRO A 32 40.77 5.76 8.05
C PRO A 32 39.72 5.44 6.99
N ALA A 33 38.49 5.16 7.42
CA ALA A 33 37.40 4.66 6.58
C ALA A 33 37.12 5.58 5.37
N GLU A 34 37.66 5.23 4.21
CA GLU A 34 37.22 5.78 2.92
C GLU A 34 35.72 5.50 2.72
N HIS A 35 35.02 6.49 2.18
CA HIS A 35 33.61 6.41 1.79
C HIS A 35 33.42 5.30 0.75
N ARG A 36 33.05 4.10 1.21
CA ARG A 36 32.81 2.94 0.33
C ARG A 36 31.41 3.02 -0.27
N PRO A 37 31.26 3.04 -1.60
CA PRO A 37 29.94 3.04 -2.25
C PRO A 37 29.10 1.81 -1.87
N GLY A 38 27.78 1.99 -1.68
CA GLY A 38 26.84 0.97 -1.21
C GLY A 38 26.69 0.91 0.31
N GLY A 39 26.42 2.04 0.99
CA GLY A 39 26.42 2.13 2.46
C GLY A 39 25.64 1.02 3.17
N GLU A 40 24.46 0.67 2.65
CA GLU A 40 23.63 -0.40 3.18
C GLU A 40 24.09 -1.82 2.78
N VAL A 41 24.69 -1.98 1.59
CA VAL A 41 25.28 -3.24 1.11
C VAL A 41 26.42 -3.70 2.00
N ASN A 42 27.15 -2.73 2.58
CA ASN A 42 28.30 -2.96 3.42
C ASN A 42 27.96 -3.00 4.93
N LEU A 43 26.67 -2.91 5.30
CA LEU A 43 26.26 -3.02 6.70
C LEU A 43 26.70 -4.37 7.27
N ARG A 44 27.49 -4.29 8.33
CA ARG A 44 27.90 -5.45 9.13
C ARG A 44 27.00 -5.52 10.33
N LEU A 45 26.17 -6.56 10.37
CA LEU A 45 25.31 -6.79 11.52
C LEU A 45 26.16 -7.23 12.72
N PRO A 46 25.80 -6.80 13.95
CA PRO A 46 26.48 -7.25 15.15
C PRO A 46 26.20 -8.73 15.41
N ASP A 47 27.13 -9.41 16.08
CA ASP A 47 26.90 -10.76 16.55
C ASP A 47 25.79 -10.77 17.61
N LEU A 48 24.76 -11.59 17.42
CA LEU A 48 23.62 -11.65 18.33
C LEU A 48 23.88 -12.58 19.52
N ASP A 49 24.91 -13.43 19.45
CA ASP A 49 25.32 -14.31 20.55
C ASP A 49 26.07 -13.56 21.66
N GLN A 50 26.57 -12.35 21.37
CA GLN A 50 27.31 -11.53 22.33
C GLN A 50 26.43 -10.95 23.45
N VAL A 51 25.11 -10.90 23.25
CA VAL A 51 24.13 -10.38 24.20
C VAL A 51 23.29 -11.52 24.76
N SER A 52 22.98 -11.47 26.05
CA SER A 52 22.11 -12.44 26.71
C SER A 52 20.95 -11.76 27.41
N PHE A 53 19.76 -12.33 27.23
CA PHE A 53 18.54 -11.91 27.91
C PHE A 53 17.93 -13.12 28.61
N LEU A 54 17.60 -12.99 29.90
CA LEU A 54 16.97 -14.06 30.68
C LEU A 54 17.73 -15.40 30.65
N GLY A 55 19.05 -15.38 30.45
CA GLY A 55 19.89 -16.59 30.37
C GLY A 55 19.94 -17.27 28.99
N PHE A 56 19.30 -16.69 27.96
CA PHE A 56 19.39 -17.11 26.57
C PHE A 56 20.18 -16.09 25.75
N THR A 57 20.80 -16.51 24.64
CA THR A 57 21.43 -15.57 23.71
C THR A 57 20.39 -14.78 22.93
N GLY A 58 20.79 -13.65 22.34
CA GLY A 58 19.94 -12.91 21.41
C GLY A 58 19.47 -13.78 20.24
N HIS A 59 20.36 -14.61 19.71
CA HIS A 59 20.05 -15.57 18.65
C HIS A 59 18.99 -16.59 19.06
N ASP A 60 19.12 -17.23 20.24
CA ASP A 60 18.16 -18.22 20.75
C ASP A 60 16.75 -17.65 20.90
N ILE A 61 16.65 -16.40 21.37
CA ILE A 61 15.37 -15.72 21.55
C ILE A 61 14.71 -15.45 20.20
N LEU A 62 15.47 -14.97 19.22
CA LEU A 62 14.94 -14.69 17.90
C LEU A 62 14.61 -15.96 17.10
N LEU A 63 15.28 -17.09 17.36
CA LEU A 63 14.87 -18.40 16.85
C LEU A 63 13.47 -18.77 17.32
N SER A 64 13.08 -18.44 18.56
CA SER A 64 11.70 -18.63 19.03
C SER A 64 10.70 -17.76 18.24
N GLY A 65 11.15 -16.62 17.70
CA GLY A 65 10.38 -15.77 16.79
C GLY A 65 9.99 -16.47 15.49
N LEU A 66 10.86 -17.32 14.94
CA LEU A 66 10.52 -18.14 13.76
C LEU A 66 9.36 -19.10 14.05
N PHE A 67 9.32 -19.67 15.26
CA PHE A 67 8.20 -20.53 15.67
C PHE A 67 6.88 -19.75 15.70
N VAL A 68 6.88 -18.52 16.21
CA VAL A 68 5.70 -17.64 16.18
C VAL A 68 5.29 -17.30 14.75
N CYS A 69 6.23 -17.05 13.85
CA CYS A 69 5.93 -16.85 12.42
C CYS A 69 5.23 -18.08 11.84
N VAL A 70 5.73 -19.29 12.11
CA VAL A 70 5.07 -20.54 11.68
C VAL A 70 3.66 -20.66 12.27
N LEU A 71 3.46 -20.32 13.55
CA LEU A 71 2.12 -20.30 14.15
C LEU A 71 1.18 -19.30 13.45
N GLY A 72 1.69 -18.12 13.08
CA GLY A 72 0.93 -17.12 12.33
C GLY A 72 0.55 -17.60 10.92
N LEU A 73 1.45 -18.28 10.22
CA LEU A 73 1.15 -18.92 8.93
C LEU A 73 0.09 -20.02 9.09
N LEU A 74 0.23 -20.87 10.11
CA LEU A 74 -0.75 -21.92 10.42
C LEU A 74 -2.11 -21.34 10.78
N PHE A 75 -2.14 -20.22 11.50
CA PHE A 75 -3.38 -19.49 11.81
C PHE A 75 -4.05 -18.97 10.53
N GLY A 76 -3.28 -18.39 9.60
CA GLY A 76 -3.77 -17.97 8.29
C GLY A 76 -4.34 -19.15 7.52
N LEU A 77 -3.60 -20.26 7.41
CA LEU A 77 -4.08 -21.47 6.73
C LEU A 77 -5.30 -22.11 7.40
N TRP A 78 -5.38 -22.09 8.73
CA TRP A 78 -6.54 -22.55 9.47
C TRP A 78 -7.77 -21.69 9.17
N SER A 79 -7.62 -20.37 9.18
CA SER A 79 -8.69 -19.42 8.86
C SER A 79 -9.16 -19.57 7.41
N TYR A 80 -8.22 -19.73 6.47
CA TYR A 80 -8.49 -20.06 5.07
C TYR A 80 -9.35 -21.31 4.94
N ASN A 81 -8.96 -22.42 5.58
CA ASN A 81 -9.70 -23.68 5.52
C ASN A 81 -11.07 -23.56 6.20
N ALA A 82 -11.16 -22.80 7.30
CA ALA A 82 -12.42 -22.55 7.99
C ALA A 82 -13.40 -21.80 7.08
N VAL A 83 -12.95 -20.74 6.38
CA VAL A 83 -13.77 -20.04 5.38
C VAL A 83 -14.13 -20.99 4.24
N ARG A 84 -13.15 -21.67 3.64
CA ARG A 84 -13.37 -22.61 2.53
C ARG A 84 -14.46 -23.64 2.81
N ASN A 85 -14.54 -24.14 4.04
CA ASN A 85 -15.49 -25.17 4.45
C ASN A 85 -16.90 -24.65 4.80
N LEU A 86 -17.12 -23.32 4.80
CA LEU A 86 -18.46 -22.77 4.99
C LEU A 86 -19.39 -23.13 3.82
N PRO A 87 -20.69 -23.38 4.10
CA PRO A 87 -21.66 -23.71 3.06
C PRO A 87 -21.87 -22.52 2.12
N VAL A 88 -22.10 -22.82 0.84
CA VAL A 88 -22.41 -21.86 -0.22
C VAL A 88 -23.29 -22.53 -1.28
N HIS A 89 -24.27 -21.81 -1.81
CA HIS A 89 -25.08 -22.31 -2.92
C HIS A 89 -24.29 -22.31 -4.23
N ARG A 90 -24.53 -23.32 -5.08
CA ARG A 90 -23.83 -23.50 -6.36
C ARG A 90 -23.78 -22.24 -7.24
N SER A 91 -24.89 -21.49 -7.32
CA SER A 91 -24.97 -20.29 -8.17
C SER A 91 -24.00 -19.19 -7.73
N MET A 92 -23.79 -19.01 -6.43
CA MET A 92 -22.85 -18.02 -5.88
C MET A 92 -21.41 -18.53 -5.97
N ALA A 93 -21.19 -19.84 -5.77
CA ALA A 93 -19.88 -20.47 -5.91
C ALA A 93 -19.34 -20.37 -7.35
N GLU A 94 -20.20 -20.55 -8.35
CA GLU A 94 -19.84 -20.41 -9.77
C GLU A 94 -19.38 -18.99 -10.11
N ILE A 95 -20.04 -17.95 -9.58
CA ILE A 95 -19.63 -16.56 -9.78
C ILE A 95 -18.28 -16.27 -9.10
N SER A 96 -18.11 -16.72 -7.85
CA SER A 96 -16.83 -16.58 -7.14
C SER A 96 -15.67 -17.24 -7.88
N GLU A 97 -15.88 -18.43 -8.46
CA GLU A 97 -14.85 -19.10 -9.25
C GLU A 97 -14.60 -18.37 -10.59
N LEU A 98 -15.63 -17.81 -11.22
CA LEU A 98 -15.46 -16.96 -12.40
C LEU A 98 -14.61 -15.71 -12.09
N ILE A 99 -14.87 -15.02 -10.98
CA ILE A 99 -14.06 -13.89 -10.51
C ILE A 99 -12.62 -14.35 -10.22
N TYR A 100 -12.44 -15.52 -9.59
CA TYR A 100 -11.10 -16.05 -9.35
C TYR A 100 -10.33 -16.34 -10.66
N GLU A 101 -11.00 -16.90 -11.68
CA GLU A 101 -10.38 -17.14 -12.99
C GLU A 101 -9.91 -15.85 -13.67
N THR A 102 -10.69 -14.77 -13.60
CA THR A 102 -10.30 -13.46 -14.14
C THR A 102 -9.16 -12.83 -13.33
N CYS A 103 -9.19 -12.93 -12.00
CA CYS A 103 -8.09 -12.51 -11.13
C CYS A 103 -6.79 -13.27 -11.42
N LYS A 104 -6.85 -14.59 -11.66
CA LYS A 104 -5.68 -15.39 -12.05
C LYS A 104 -5.07 -14.90 -13.37
N ALA A 105 -5.91 -14.64 -14.37
CA ALA A 105 -5.44 -14.12 -15.66
C ALA A 105 -4.73 -12.76 -15.49
N TYR A 106 -5.32 -11.85 -14.71
CA TYR A 106 -4.71 -10.58 -14.34
C TYR A 106 -3.37 -10.76 -13.64
N MET A 107 -3.30 -11.60 -12.59
CA MET A 107 -2.09 -11.79 -11.80
C MET A 107 -0.94 -12.41 -12.61
N VAL A 108 -1.23 -13.32 -13.54
CA VAL A 108 -0.20 -13.87 -14.45
C VAL A 108 0.35 -12.76 -15.36
N GLN A 109 -0.52 -11.88 -15.88
CA GLN A 109 -0.10 -10.76 -16.71
C GLN A 109 0.70 -9.72 -15.91
N GLN A 110 0.32 -9.44 -14.66
CA GLN A 110 1.09 -8.58 -13.76
C GLN A 110 2.44 -9.19 -13.39
N GLY A 111 2.50 -10.50 -13.11
CA GLY A 111 3.76 -11.19 -12.82
C GLY A 111 4.77 -11.10 -13.97
N ARG A 112 4.30 -11.23 -15.22
CA ARG A 112 5.15 -11.01 -16.40
C ARG A 112 5.66 -9.57 -16.49
N PHE A 113 4.79 -8.60 -16.20
CA PHE A 113 5.15 -7.18 -16.21
C PHE A 113 6.16 -6.84 -15.11
N LEU A 114 5.97 -7.36 -13.90
CA LEU A 114 6.91 -7.29 -12.78
C LEU A 114 8.29 -7.82 -13.16
N LEU A 115 8.37 -9.00 -13.78
CA LEU A 115 9.65 -9.57 -14.22
C LEU A 115 10.36 -8.70 -15.27
N ILE A 116 9.62 -8.03 -16.15
CA ILE A 116 10.19 -7.09 -17.14
C ILE A 116 10.79 -5.88 -16.42
N LEU A 117 10.06 -5.29 -15.47
CA LEU A 117 10.55 -4.16 -14.68
C LEU A 117 11.71 -4.55 -13.78
N PHE A 118 11.65 -5.73 -13.17
CA PHE A 118 12.74 -6.28 -12.37
C PHE A 118 13.99 -6.51 -13.22
N GLY A 119 13.85 -7.06 -14.44
CA GLY A 119 14.98 -7.19 -15.37
C GLY A 119 15.59 -5.85 -15.75
N PHE A 120 14.76 -4.81 -15.93
CA PHE A 120 15.22 -3.45 -16.17
C PHE A 120 15.98 -2.86 -14.98
N ILE A 121 15.40 -2.90 -13.78
CA ILE A 121 16.05 -2.38 -12.56
C ILE A 121 17.30 -3.20 -12.23
N GLY A 122 17.23 -4.52 -12.37
CA GLY A 122 18.36 -5.43 -12.16
C GLY A 122 19.52 -5.11 -13.09
N ALA A 123 19.28 -4.76 -14.35
CA ALA A 123 20.33 -4.29 -15.26
C ALA A 123 20.96 -2.97 -14.77
N VAL A 124 20.16 -2.03 -14.26
CA VAL A 124 20.67 -0.77 -13.68
C VAL A 124 21.50 -1.03 -12.42
N ILE A 125 21.04 -1.92 -11.53
CA ILE A 125 21.75 -2.35 -10.32
C ILE A 125 23.10 -3.00 -10.68
N VAL A 126 23.13 -3.85 -11.70
CA VAL A 126 24.38 -4.48 -12.17
C VAL A 126 25.35 -3.41 -12.67
N VAL A 127 24.89 -2.49 -13.52
CA VAL A 127 25.75 -1.39 -14.01
C VAL A 127 26.24 -0.53 -12.86
N TYR A 128 25.36 -0.16 -11.93
CA TYR A 128 25.69 0.63 -10.74
C TYR A 128 26.82 -0.03 -9.94
N PHE A 129 26.61 -1.27 -9.51
CA PHE A 129 27.56 -1.93 -8.61
C PHE A 129 28.84 -2.40 -9.29
N MET A 130 28.81 -2.62 -10.61
CA MET A 130 30.04 -2.83 -11.38
C MET A 130 30.90 -1.55 -11.45
N LEU A 131 30.28 -0.38 -11.57
CA LEU A 131 31.00 0.91 -11.59
C LEU A 131 31.60 1.24 -10.23
N THR A 132 30.99 0.80 -9.13
CA THR A 132 31.48 1.01 -7.76
C THR A 132 32.52 -0.02 -7.31
N GLY A 133 32.85 -1.00 -8.16
CA GLY A 133 33.83 -2.05 -7.86
C GLY A 133 33.34 -3.13 -6.88
N LEU A 134 32.02 -3.23 -6.64
CA LEU A 134 31.46 -4.27 -5.77
C LEU A 134 31.68 -5.66 -6.39
N GLU A 135 31.98 -6.64 -5.54
CA GLU A 135 32.13 -8.03 -5.98
C GLU A 135 30.88 -8.54 -6.70
N PHE A 136 31.08 -9.18 -7.85
CA PHE A 136 29.99 -9.72 -8.66
C PHE A 136 29.10 -10.72 -7.90
N SER A 137 29.68 -11.48 -6.95
CA SER A 137 28.96 -12.37 -6.03
C SER A 137 27.90 -11.62 -5.22
N LYS A 138 28.24 -10.45 -4.65
CA LYS A 138 27.31 -9.62 -3.87
C LYS A 138 26.21 -9.03 -4.74
N ILE A 139 26.52 -8.63 -5.98
CA ILE A 139 25.53 -8.16 -6.95
C ILE A 139 24.48 -9.25 -7.22
N LEU A 140 24.93 -10.50 -7.43
CA LEU A 140 24.02 -11.64 -7.61
C LEU A 140 23.14 -11.90 -6.38
N ILE A 141 23.69 -11.73 -5.17
CA ILE A 141 22.93 -11.85 -3.92
C ILE A 141 21.83 -10.78 -3.85
N ILE A 142 22.14 -9.52 -4.15
CA ILE A 142 21.15 -8.43 -4.17
C ILE A 142 20.01 -8.76 -5.15
N LEU A 143 20.34 -9.22 -6.35
CA LEU A 143 19.33 -9.60 -7.35
C LEU A 143 18.50 -10.82 -6.90
N LEU A 144 19.13 -11.83 -6.28
CA LEU A 144 18.44 -13.00 -5.78
C LEU A 144 17.45 -12.62 -4.68
N PHE A 145 17.88 -11.85 -3.69
CA PHE A 145 17.01 -11.40 -2.60
C PHE A 145 15.94 -10.42 -3.08
N GLY A 146 16.21 -9.63 -4.12
CA GLY A 146 15.17 -8.84 -4.79
C GLY A 146 14.10 -9.67 -5.47
N LEU A 147 14.47 -10.81 -6.09
CA LEU A 147 13.47 -11.76 -6.58
C LEU A 147 12.68 -12.39 -5.44
N ILE A 148 13.33 -12.71 -4.31
CA ILE A 148 12.67 -13.28 -3.13
C ILE A 148 11.65 -12.30 -2.53
N GLY A 149 12.04 -11.03 -2.32
CA GLY A 149 11.16 -9.98 -1.81
C GLY A 149 9.95 -9.75 -2.74
N MET A 150 10.20 -9.62 -4.04
CA MET A 150 9.13 -9.49 -5.04
C MET A 150 8.21 -10.72 -5.08
N ALA A 151 8.77 -11.93 -4.96
CA ALA A 151 7.99 -13.17 -4.90
C ALA A 151 7.16 -13.27 -3.61
N GLY A 152 7.66 -12.74 -2.49
CA GLY A 152 6.93 -12.61 -1.23
C GLY A 152 5.67 -11.77 -1.40
N SER A 153 5.80 -10.53 -1.88
CA SER A 153 4.65 -9.65 -2.13
C SER A 153 3.66 -10.26 -3.12
N TYR A 154 4.15 -10.86 -4.22
CA TYR A 154 3.31 -11.51 -5.22
C TYR A 154 2.58 -12.76 -4.68
N GLY A 155 3.25 -13.55 -3.85
CA GLY A 155 2.71 -14.78 -3.27
C GLY A 155 1.60 -14.50 -2.24
N VAL A 156 1.82 -13.53 -1.34
CA VAL A 156 0.80 -13.13 -0.36
C VAL A 156 -0.41 -12.48 -1.06
N ALA A 157 -0.18 -11.69 -2.11
CA ALA A 157 -1.25 -11.14 -2.96
C ALA A 157 -2.13 -12.25 -3.57
N TRP A 158 -1.53 -13.32 -4.09
CA TRP A 158 -2.28 -14.46 -4.64
C TRP A 158 -3.11 -15.19 -3.57
N PHE A 159 -2.54 -15.35 -2.37
CA PHE A 159 -3.25 -15.91 -1.23
C PHE A 159 -4.47 -15.04 -0.85
N GLY A 160 -4.29 -13.71 -0.81
CA GLY A 160 -5.35 -12.74 -0.55
C GLY A 160 -6.52 -12.84 -1.52
N ILE A 161 -6.25 -12.86 -2.84
CA ILE A 161 -7.30 -13.04 -3.86
C ILE A 161 -8.09 -14.33 -3.60
N ARG A 162 -7.40 -15.46 -3.36
CA ARG A 162 -8.10 -16.73 -3.24
C ARG A 162 -8.98 -16.78 -2.00
N ILE A 163 -8.53 -16.26 -0.87
CA ILE A 163 -9.38 -16.25 0.32
C ILE A 163 -10.54 -15.25 0.19
N ASN A 164 -10.31 -14.09 -0.40
CA ASN A 164 -11.35 -13.07 -0.59
C ASN A 164 -12.44 -13.55 -1.54
N THR A 165 -12.07 -14.18 -2.66
CA THR A 165 -13.02 -14.82 -3.58
C THR A 165 -13.76 -15.97 -2.93
N LEU A 166 -13.16 -16.74 -2.01
CA LEU A 166 -13.93 -17.73 -1.26
C LEU A 166 -14.90 -17.04 -0.28
N ALA A 167 -14.43 -16.02 0.44
CA ALA A 167 -15.21 -15.32 1.46
C ALA A 167 -16.42 -14.59 0.88
N ASN A 168 -16.29 -13.91 -0.27
CA ASN A 168 -17.37 -13.11 -0.86
C ASN A 168 -18.66 -13.92 -1.10
N SER A 169 -18.56 -15.11 -1.70
CA SER A 169 -19.70 -15.99 -1.99
C SER A 169 -20.31 -16.59 -0.73
N ARG A 170 -19.49 -16.82 0.31
CA ARG A 170 -19.94 -17.34 1.61
C ARG A 170 -20.64 -16.27 2.42
N THR A 171 -20.15 -15.03 2.36
CA THR A 171 -20.81 -13.85 2.93
C THR A 171 -22.16 -13.61 2.24
N ALA A 172 -22.19 -13.64 0.90
CA ALA A 172 -23.41 -13.51 0.10
C ALA A 172 -24.45 -14.59 0.45
N PHE A 173 -24.02 -15.85 0.59
CA PHE A 173 -24.92 -16.93 0.95
C PHE A 173 -25.36 -16.86 2.43
N ALA A 174 -24.48 -16.44 3.33
CA ALA A 174 -24.80 -16.31 4.75
C ALA A 174 -25.83 -15.20 5.02
N SER A 175 -25.86 -14.13 4.20
CA SER A 175 -26.84 -13.04 4.34
C SER A 175 -28.28 -13.53 4.17
N LEU A 176 -28.51 -14.56 3.35
CA LEU A 176 -29.83 -15.18 3.13
C LEU A 176 -30.45 -15.75 4.41
N ARG A 177 -29.67 -15.96 5.47
CA ARG A 177 -30.18 -16.40 6.78
C ARG A 177 -30.86 -15.27 7.56
N GLY A 178 -30.74 -14.02 7.11
CA GLY A 178 -31.30 -12.84 7.78
C GLY A 178 -30.63 -12.51 9.12
N LYS A 179 -29.36 -12.92 9.32
CA LYS A 179 -28.57 -12.61 10.52
C LYS A 179 -27.37 -11.73 10.14
N ALA A 180 -27.20 -10.60 10.81
CA ALA A 180 -26.10 -9.68 10.53
C ALA A 180 -24.71 -10.24 10.90
N TRP A 181 -24.58 -10.97 12.01
CA TRP A 181 -23.27 -11.39 12.52
C TRP A 181 -22.43 -12.22 11.52
N PRO A 182 -22.94 -13.28 10.87
CA PRO A 182 -22.18 -14.02 9.86
C PRO A 182 -21.71 -13.17 8.68
N VAL A 183 -22.48 -12.13 8.31
CA VAL A 183 -22.15 -11.22 7.23
C VAL A 183 -20.93 -10.36 7.58
N SER A 184 -20.66 -10.15 8.87
CA SER A 184 -19.48 -9.44 9.38
C SER A 184 -18.29 -10.35 9.73
N ASP A 185 -18.54 -11.51 10.37
CA ASP A 185 -17.45 -12.41 10.81
C ASP A 185 -16.70 -13.04 9.63
N ILE A 186 -17.38 -13.38 8.52
CA ILE A 186 -16.73 -14.04 7.38
C ILE A 186 -15.70 -13.11 6.70
N PRO A 187 -16.03 -11.86 6.32
CA PRO A 187 -15.04 -10.92 5.78
C PRO A 187 -13.90 -10.63 6.77
N LEU A 188 -14.22 -10.42 8.05
CA LEU A 188 -13.20 -10.13 9.07
C LEU A 188 -12.24 -11.31 9.25
N ARG A 189 -12.74 -12.54 9.25
CA ARG A 189 -11.91 -13.75 9.30
C ARG A 189 -11.02 -13.90 8.07
N ALA A 190 -11.54 -13.57 6.88
CA ALA A 190 -10.75 -13.57 5.66
C ALA A 190 -9.63 -12.53 5.74
N GLY A 191 -9.93 -11.30 6.15
CA GLY A 191 -8.94 -10.24 6.35
C GLY A 191 -7.86 -10.61 7.37
N MET A 192 -8.24 -11.16 8.52
CA MET A 192 -7.28 -11.62 9.54
C MET A 192 -6.38 -12.73 9.03
N SER A 193 -6.91 -13.63 8.20
CA SER A 193 -6.09 -14.65 7.55
C SER A 193 -5.04 -14.05 6.64
N VAL A 194 -5.40 -13.02 5.86
CA VAL A 194 -4.45 -12.30 4.97
C VAL A 194 -3.41 -11.57 5.80
N GLY A 195 -3.83 -10.78 6.79
CA GLY A 195 -2.92 -10.00 7.63
C GLY A 195 -1.93 -10.86 8.41
N MET A 196 -2.39 -11.99 8.98
CA MET A 196 -1.50 -12.91 9.71
C MET A 196 -0.52 -13.61 8.77
N MET A 197 -0.98 -14.04 7.59
CA MET A 197 -0.11 -14.65 6.57
C MET A 197 0.96 -13.66 6.12
N LEU A 198 0.56 -12.45 5.74
CA LEU A 198 1.42 -11.37 5.26
C LEU A 198 2.56 -11.08 6.25
N ILE A 199 2.21 -10.71 7.48
CA ILE A 199 3.20 -10.27 8.47
C ILE A 199 4.11 -11.43 8.89
N SER A 200 3.57 -12.66 8.94
CA SER A 200 4.36 -13.83 9.31
C SER A 200 5.33 -14.26 8.22
N VAL A 201 4.94 -14.20 6.93
CA VAL A 201 5.87 -14.46 5.82
C VAL A 201 6.98 -13.42 5.82
N GLU A 202 6.62 -12.15 6.00
CA GLU A 202 7.58 -11.05 5.98
C GLU A 202 8.58 -11.12 7.14
N LEU A 203 8.07 -11.28 8.36
CA LEU A 203 8.91 -11.43 9.55
C LEU A 203 9.79 -12.69 9.48
N LEU A 204 9.29 -13.78 8.89
CA LEU A 204 10.07 -14.99 8.67
C LEU A 204 11.26 -14.74 7.75
N PHE A 205 11.09 -14.01 6.64
CA PHE A 205 12.20 -13.68 5.75
C PHE A 205 13.22 -12.77 6.42
N MET A 206 12.77 -11.71 7.10
CA MET A 206 13.70 -10.82 7.81
C MET A 206 14.47 -11.54 8.93
N LEU A 207 13.81 -12.40 9.72
CA LEU A 207 14.49 -13.21 10.73
C LEU A 207 15.43 -14.23 10.11
N ALA A 208 15.05 -14.83 8.98
CA ALA A 208 15.92 -15.77 8.28
C ALA A 208 17.19 -15.09 7.75
N ILE A 209 17.07 -13.86 7.22
CA ILE A 209 18.22 -13.04 6.84
C ILE A 209 19.07 -12.72 8.07
N LEU A 210 18.44 -12.30 9.17
CA LEU A 210 19.16 -11.90 10.37
C LEU A 210 19.91 -13.06 11.07
N LEU A 211 19.33 -14.27 11.08
CA LEU A 211 19.83 -15.41 11.88
C LEU A 211 20.71 -16.38 11.09
N PHE A 212 20.43 -16.58 9.81
CA PHE A 212 21.10 -17.64 9.03
C PHE A 212 22.06 -17.11 7.96
N ILE A 213 21.99 -15.83 7.63
CA ILE A 213 22.86 -15.24 6.62
C ILE A 213 24.07 -14.60 7.31
N PRO A 214 25.31 -14.88 6.84
CA PRO A 214 26.51 -14.28 7.41
C PRO A 214 26.46 -12.74 7.42
N ALA A 215 26.99 -12.16 8.50
CA ALA A 215 26.90 -10.71 8.77
C ALA A 215 27.53 -9.82 7.69
N ASP A 216 28.47 -10.34 6.88
CA ASP A 216 29.16 -9.62 5.81
C ASP A 216 28.37 -9.53 4.49
N VAL A 217 27.32 -10.33 4.35
CA VAL A 217 26.40 -10.33 3.19
C VAL A 217 24.95 -10.01 3.56
N ALA A 218 24.59 -10.06 4.85
CA ALA A 218 23.22 -9.80 5.31
C ALA A 218 22.71 -8.40 4.92
N GLY A 219 23.56 -7.36 4.96
CA GLY A 219 23.19 -6.01 4.48
C GLY A 219 22.77 -6.00 3.01
N ALA A 220 23.52 -6.70 2.15
CA ALA A 220 23.19 -6.86 0.73
C ALA A 220 21.87 -7.62 0.52
N CYS A 221 21.59 -8.62 1.36
CA CYS A 221 20.33 -9.35 1.33
C CYS A 221 19.14 -8.47 1.71
N PHE A 222 19.24 -7.69 2.78
CA PHE A 222 18.18 -6.77 3.19
C PHE A 222 17.91 -5.69 2.14
N LEU A 223 18.96 -5.11 1.56
CA LEU A 223 18.81 -4.14 0.48
C LEU A 223 18.10 -4.77 -0.73
N GLY A 224 18.60 -5.92 -1.19
CA GLY A 224 18.00 -6.64 -2.33
C GLY A 224 16.53 -6.93 -2.07
N PHE A 225 16.23 -7.50 -0.90
CA PHE A 225 14.87 -7.81 -0.46
C PHE A 225 13.96 -6.58 -0.48
N ALA A 226 14.40 -5.47 0.12
CA ALA A 226 13.66 -4.22 0.21
C ALA A 226 13.38 -3.59 -1.17
N ILE A 227 14.35 -3.62 -2.10
CA ILE A 227 14.13 -3.17 -3.49
C ILE A 227 13.06 -4.03 -4.17
N GLY A 228 13.13 -5.35 -3.97
CA GLY A 228 12.22 -6.31 -4.57
C GLY A 228 10.77 -6.13 -4.14
N GLU A 229 10.54 -6.00 -2.83
CA GLU A 229 9.22 -5.75 -2.26
C GLU A 229 8.67 -4.37 -2.65
N SER A 230 9.48 -3.30 -2.65
CA SER A 230 9.06 -1.95 -3.10
C SER A 230 8.67 -1.93 -4.56
N LEU A 231 9.39 -2.64 -5.43
CA LEU A 231 8.97 -2.80 -6.83
C LEU A 231 7.63 -3.55 -6.93
N GLY A 232 7.51 -4.67 -6.20
CA GLY A 232 6.30 -5.48 -6.13
C GLY A 232 5.08 -4.65 -5.72
N ALA A 233 5.19 -3.96 -4.58
CA ALA A 233 4.15 -3.10 -4.01
C ALA A 233 3.79 -1.94 -4.95
N ALA A 234 4.77 -1.22 -5.50
CA ALA A 234 4.50 -0.10 -6.41
C ALA A 234 3.70 -0.55 -7.64
N VAL A 235 4.09 -1.64 -8.28
CA VAL A 235 3.40 -2.13 -9.48
C VAL A 235 2.03 -2.69 -9.15
N LEU A 236 1.93 -3.56 -8.14
CA LEU A 236 0.65 -4.18 -7.78
C LEU A 236 -0.36 -3.13 -7.29
N ARG A 237 0.07 -2.13 -6.52
CA ARG A 237 -0.81 -1.06 -6.03
C ARG A 237 -1.24 -0.10 -7.13
N ILE A 238 -0.30 0.39 -7.96
CA ILE A 238 -0.62 1.39 -8.99
C ILE A 238 -1.39 0.74 -10.14
N ALA A 239 -0.89 -0.38 -10.69
CA ALA A 239 -1.57 -1.04 -11.79
C ALA A 239 -2.90 -1.68 -11.34
N GLY A 240 -2.96 -2.19 -10.11
CA GLY A 240 -4.19 -2.65 -9.48
C GLY A 240 -5.21 -1.52 -9.36
N GLY A 241 -4.82 -0.39 -8.77
CA GLY A 241 -5.64 0.81 -8.61
C GLY A 241 -6.19 1.35 -9.93
N ILE A 242 -5.34 1.47 -10.96
CA ILE A 242 -5.79 1.92 -12.29
C ILE A 242 -6.76 0.89 -12.89
N PHE A 243 -6.48 -0.40 -12.76
CA PHE A 243 -7.36 -1.45 -13.27
C PHE A 243 -8.74 -1.40 -12.64
N THR A 244 -8.82 -1.38 -11.29
CA THR A 244 -10.11 -1.40 -10.58
C THR A 244 -10.95 -0.20 -10.98
N LYS A 245 -10.39 1.01 -10.94
CA LYS A 245 -11.18 2.21 -11.22
C LYS A 245 -11.54 2.41 -12.69
N ILE A 246 -10.82 1.78 -13.63
CA ILE A 246 -11.29 1.68 -15.02
C ILE A 246 -12.55 0.81 -15.10
N ALA A 247 -12.55 -0.32 -14.39
CA ALA A 247 -13.65 -1.26 -14.40
C ALA A 247 -14.89 -0.71 -13.68
N ASP A 248 -14.69 -0.16 -12.49
CA ASP A 248 -15.69 0.47 -11.62
C ASP A 248 -16.43 1.60 -12.35
N ILE A 249 -15.73 2.67 -12.75
CA ILE A 249 -16.33 3.78 -13.53
C ILE A 249 -16.98 3.27 -14.83
N GLY A 250 -16.36 2.29 -15.49
CA GLY A 250 -16.90 1.66 -16.69
C GLY A 250 -18.26 0.99 -16.46
N SER A 251 -18.39 0.30 -15.33
CA SER A 251 -19.59 -0.39 -14.87
C SER A 251 -20.64 0.60 -14.35
N ASP A 252 -20.23 1.51 -13.47
CA ASP A 252 -21.10 2.42 -12.73
C ASP A 252 -21.74 3.50 -13.60
N LEU A 253 -21.06 3.97 -14.64
CA LEU A 253 -21.67 4.90 -15.59
C LEU A 253 -22.86 4.27 -16.33
N MET A 254 -22.98 2.93 -16.36
CA MET A 254 -24.15 2.28 -16.96
C MET A 254 -25.41 2.47 -16.11
N LYS A 255 -25.29 2.69 -14.79
CA LYS A 255 -26.40 3.07 -13.91
C LYS A 255 -27.05 4.37 -14.38
N VAL A 256 -26.24 5.34 -14.80
CA VAL A 256 -26.74 6.63 -15.29
C VAL A 256 -27.25 6.53 -16.72
N VAL A 257 -26.52 5.85 -17.61
CA VAL A 257 -26.83 5.77 -19.04
C VAL A 257 -28.06 4.90 -19.32
N PHE A 258 -28.19 3.75 -18.66
CA PHE A 258 -29.22 2.76 -18.94
C PHE A 258 -30.25 2.61 -17.80
N LYS A 259 -30.08 3.30 -16.67
CA LYS A 259 -30.98 3.23 -15.50
C LYS A 259 -31.18 1.80 -15.00
N ILE A 260 -30.09 1.03 -15.00
CA ILE A 260 -30.02 -0.34 -14.45
C ILE A 260 -29.59 -0.32 -12.97
N LYS A 261 -29.76 -1.47 -12.30
CA LYS A 261 -29.27 -1.65 -10.92
C LYS A 261 -27.74 -1.68 -10.88
N GLU A 262 -27.18 -1.40 -9.71
CA GLU A 262 -25.79 -1.74 -9.38
C GLU A 262 -25.57 -3.24 -9.52
N ASP A 263 -24.42 -3.63 -10.07
CA ASP A 263 -24.02 -5.01 -10.33
C ASP A 263 -24.98 -5.86 -11.15
N ASP A 264 -25.76 -5.23 -12.04
CA ASP A 264 -26.69 -5.92 -12.92
C ASP A 264 -25.96 -6.99 -13.74
N ALA A 265 -26.42 -8.24 -13.63
CA ALA A 265 -25.75 -9.37 -14.27
C ALA A 265 -25.65 -9.28 -15.80
N ARG A 266 -26.42 -8.41 -16.44
CA ARG A 266 -26.38 -8.13 -17.88
C ARG A 266 -25.27 -7.17 -18.29
N ASN A 267 -24.67 -6.46 -17.33
CA ASN A 267 -23.56 -5.56 -17.57
C ASN A 267 -22.23 -6.35 -17.61
N PRO A 268 -21.54 -6.43 -18.76
CA PRO A 268 -20.29 -7.17 -18.88
C PRO A 268 -19.15 -6.61 -18.01
N GLY A 269 -19.26 -5.35 -17.55
CA GLY A 269 -18.28 -4.67 -16.71
C GLY A 269 -18.19 -5.19 -15.28
N VAL A 270 -19.27 -5.76 -14.72
CA VAL A 270 -19.35 -6.11 -13.29
C VAL A 270 -18.32 -7.18 -12.89
N ILE A 271 -18.06 -8.16 -13.75
CA ILE A 271 -17.00 -9.16 -13.47
C ILE A 271 -15.61 -8.50 -13.46
N ALA A 272 -15.38 -7.52 -14.33
CA ALA A 272 -14.12 -6.78 -14.33
C ALA A 272 -13.99 -5.90 -13.08
N ASP A 273 -15.10 -5.36 -12.61
CA ASP A 273 -15.20 -4.59 -11.37
C ASP A 273 -14.82 -5.43 -10.16
N CYS A 274 -15.47 -6.59 -9.99
CA CYS A 274 -15.11 -7.55 -8.93
C CYS A 274 -13.66 -8.04 -9.04
N THR A 275 -13.17 -8.24 -10.26
CA THR A 275 -11.75 -8.57 -10.49
C THR A 275 -10.86 -7.42 -10.01
N GLY A 276 -11.32 -6.19 -10.20
CA GLY A 276 -10.69 -4.96 -9.77
C GLY A 276 -10.60 -4.86 -8.26
N ASP A 277 -11.67 -5.11 -7.51
CA ASP A 277 -11.63 -5.00 -6.05
C ASP A 277 -10.63 -5.99 -5.45
N ASN A 278 -10.51 -7.18 -6.07
CA ASN A 278 -9.47 -8.13 -5.69
C ASN A 278 -8.07 -7.64 -6.12
N ALA A 279 -7.92 -7.13 -7.35
CA ALA A 279 -6.62 -6.73 -7.92
C ALA A 279 -6.05 -5.42 -7.35
N GLY A 280 -6.90 -4.46 -7.01
CA GLY A 280 -6.52 -3.13 -6.53
C GLY A 280 -6.71 -2.99 -5.02
N ASP A 281 -7.89 -3.37 -4.52
CA ASP A 281 -8.31 -3.09 -3.15
C ASP A 281 -7.98 -4.23 -2.17
N SER A 282 -7.67 -5.42 -2.66
CA SER A 282 -7.13 -6.52 -1.83
C SER A 282 -5.65 -6.76 -2.06
N VAL A 283 -5.22 -6.99 -3.30
CA VAL A 283 -3.81 -7.21 -3.65
C VAL A 283 -2.96 -5.99 -3.33
N GLY A 284 -3.47 -4.81 -3.65
CA GLY A 284 -2.76 -3.55 -3.43
C GLY A 284 -2.33 -3.37 -1.98
N PRO A 285 -3.26 -3.29 -1.00
CA PRO A 285 -2.87 -3.10 0.39
C PRO A 285 -2.10 -4.28 0.97
N THR A 286 -2.33 -5.50 0.47
CA THR A 286 -1.54 -6.67 0.86
C THR A 286 -0.07 -6.52 0.46
N ALA A 287 0.21 -6.14 -0.79
CA ALA A 287 1.58 -5.92 -1.24
C ALA A 287 2.22 -4.69 -0.59
N ASP A 288 1.45 -3.60 -0.44
CA ASP A 288 1.88 -2.37 0.24
C ASP A 288 2.17 -2.62 1.72
N GLY A 289 1.32 -3.38 2.42
CA GLY A 289 1.51 -3.75 3.81
C GLY A 289 2.74 -4.64 4.04
N PHE A 290 3.00 -5.58 3.13
CA PHE A 290 4.19 -6.43 3.14
C PHE A 290 5.45 -5.55 3.08
N GLU A 291 5.52 -4.70 2.06
CA GLU A 291 6.64 -3.80 1.87
C GLU A 291 6.80 -2.76 2.98
N THR A 292 5.71 -2.20 3.48
CA THR A 292 5.74 -1.25 4.60
C THR A 292 6.43 -1.87 5.80
N TYR A 293 6.15 -3.13 6.08
CA TYR A 293 6.69 -3.85 7.22
C TYR A 293 8.17 -4.18 7.04
N GLY A 294 8.56 -4.65 5.85
CA GLY A 294 9.95 -4.93 5.49
C GLY A 294 10.81 -3.68 5.50
N VAL A 295 10.48 -2.67 4.69
CA VAL A 295 11.23 -1.41 4.53
C VAL A 295 11.38 -0.65 5.85
N THR A 296 10.33 -0.58 6.68
CA THR A 296 10.45 0.06 8.01
C THR A 296 11.42 -0.70 8.91
N GLY A 297 11.48 -2.03 8.78
CA GLY A 297 12.44 -2.87 9.50
C GLY A 297 13.86 -2.62 9.03
N VAL A 298 14.08 -2.67 7.71
CA VAL A 298 15.39 -2.40 7.09
C VAL A 298 15.88 -0.99 7.43
N ALA A 299 15.00 0.02 7.41
CA ALA A 299 15.33 1.38 7.79
C ALA A 299 15.83 1.49 9.23
N LEU A 300 15.18 0.79 10.18
CA LEU A 300 15.61 0.77 11.58
C LEU A 300 16.90 -0.03 11.80
N ILE A 301 17.09 -1.14 11.08
CA ILE A 301 18.34 -1.91 11.12
C ILE A 301 19.50 -1.02 10.65
N ALA A 302 19.34 -0.37 9.48
CA ALA A 302 20.33 0.54 8.94
C ALA A 302 20.62 1.69 9.91
N PHE A 303 19.56 2.30 10.47
CA PHE A 303 19.72 3.37 11.45
C PHE A 303 20.50 2.91 12.68
N ILE A 304 20.13 1.78 13.30
CA ILE A 304 20.79 1.27 14.51
C ILE A 304 22.28 1.01 14.24
N VAL A 305 22.60 0.36 13.12
CA VAL A 305 23.99 0.01 12.79
C VAL A 305 24.84 1.24 12.46
N LEU A 306 24.25 2.29 11.87
CA LEU A 306 24.98 3.51 11.51
C LEU A 306 25.06 4.53 12.65
N ALA A 307 24.01 4.63 13.47
CA ALA A 307 23.88 5.68 14.48
C ALA A 307 24.39 5.27 15.86
N VAL A 308 24.42 3.97 16.19
CA VAL A 308 24.88 3.46 17.49
C VAL A 308 26.30 2.95 17.36
N SER A 309 27.22 3.44 18.19
CA SER A 309 28.65 3.11 18.08
C SER A 309 29.03 1.77 18.73
N ASP A 310 28.37 1.39 19.82
CA ASP A 310 28.64 0.14 20.52
C ASP A 310 27.90 -1.05 19.91
N THR A 311 28.65 -2.09 19.52
CA THR A 311 28.13 -3.28 18.85
C THR A 311 27.20 -4.12 19.74
N SER A 312 27.40 -4.09 21.06
CA SER A 312 26.54 -4.82 22.01
C SER A 312 25.18 -4.13 22.15
N LEU A 313 25.16 -2.79 22.22
CA LEU A 313 23.94 -2.00 22.17
C LEU A 313 23.20 -2.17 20.83
N GLN A 314 23.91 -2.21 19.70
CA GLN A 314 23.31 -2.53 18.41
C GLN A 314 22.57 -3.88 18.45
N ALA A 315 23.25 -4.94 18.89
CA ALA A 315 22.66 -6.28 19.01
C ALA A 315 21.44 -6.27 19.94
N THR A 316 21.53 -5.55 21.07
CA THR A 316 20.44 -5.41 22.03
C THR A 316 19.20 -4.77 21.43
N LEU A 317 19.37 -3.66 20.73
CA LEU A 317 18.27 -2.96 20.07
C LEU A 317 17.66 -3.79 18.94
N LEU A 318 18.48 -4.48 18.14
CA LEU A 318 18.01 -5.36 17.08
C LEU A 318 17.16 -6.52 17.63
N VAL A 319 17.64 -7.21 18.67
CA VAL A 319 16.87 -8.29 19.33
C VAL A 319 15.56 -7.73 19.87
N TRP A 320 15.59 -6.57 20.52
CA TRP A 320 14.40 -5.92 21.08
C TRP A 320 13.34 -5.58 20.02
N ILE A 321 13.71 -4.90 18.92
CA ILE A 321 12.72 -4.53 17.88
C ILE A 321 12.14 -5.76 17.16
N PHE A 322 12.93 -6.80 16.93
CA PHE A 322 12.43 -8.02 16.30
C PHE A 322 11.53 -8.82 17.24
N LEU A 323 11.87 -8.87 18.52
CA LEU A 323 11.03 -9.52 19.52
C LEU A 323 9.70 -8.76 19.72
N MET A 324 9.72 -7.42 19.66
CA MET A 324 8.50 -6.61 19.62
C MET A 324 7.60 -6.99 18.44
N ARG A 325 8.16 -7.13 17.24
CA ARG A 325 7.44 -7.57 16.04
C ARG A 325 6.80 -8.94 16.21
N VAL A 326 7.55 -9.90 16.76
CA VAL A 326 7.06 -11.24 17.11
C VAL A 326 5.87 -11.15 18.09
N MET A 327 6.00 -10.35 19.15
CA MET A 327 4.94 -10.17 20.14
C MET A 327 3.68 -9.51 19.57
N MET A 328 3.82 -8.59 18.61
CA MET A 328 2.69 -7.91 17.94
C MET A 328 1.85 -8.87 17.09
N VAL A 329 2.46 -9.91 16.50
CA VAL A 329 1.72 -10.98 15.81
C VAL A 329 0.86 -11.76 16.80
N LEU A 330 1.41 -12.12 17.96
CA LEU A 330 0.67 -12.79 19.03
C LEU A 330 -0.44 -11.89 19.60
N ALA A 331 -0.15 -10.61 19.84
CA ALA A 331 -1.10 -9.62 20.32
C ALA A 331 -2.30 -9.49 19.37
N SER A 332 -2.04 -9.44 18.07
CA SER A 332 -3.07 -9.35 17.03
C SER A 332 -3.95 -10.61 16.99
N GLY A 333 -3.34 -11.80 17.01
CA GLY A 333 -4.08 -13.06 17.03
C GLY A 333 -4.93 -13.23 18.28
N ALA A 334 -4.36 -12.95 19.47
CA ALA A 334 -5.08 -13.02 20.73
C ALA A 334 -6.23 -12.00 20.82
N SER A 335 -5.98 -10.76 20.40
CA SER A 335 -7.00 -9.70 20.38
C SER A 335 -8.13 -10.03 19.41
N TYR A 336 -7.83 -10.60 18.24
CA TYR A 336 -8.85 -11.08 17.32
C TYR A 336 -9.71 -12.17 17.93
N LEU A 337 -9.11 -13.20 18.54
CA LEU A 337 -9.88 -14.29 19.16
C LEU A 337 -10.75 -13.79 20.31
N ALA A 338 -10.24 -12.89 21.16
CA ALA A 338 -10.98 -12.29 22.26
C ALA A 338 -12.11 -11.38 21.77
N SER A 339 -11.82 -10.48 20.83
CA SER A 339 -12.79 -9.59 20.20
C SER A 339 -13.88 -10.39 19.51
N ASN A 340 -13.52 -11.41 18.73
CA ASN A 340 -14.49 -12.24 18.01
C ASN A 340 -15.39 -13.01 18.97
N ALA A 341 -14.86 -13.56 20.07
CA ALA A 341 -15.66 -14.22 21.10
C ALA A 341 -16.65 -13.24 21.77
N PHE A 342 -16.20 -12.03 22.08
CA PHE A 342 -17.06 -10.98 22.67
C PHE A 342 -18.14 -10.51 21.70
N SER A 343 -17.77 -10.18 20.46
CA SER A 343 -18.70 -9.72 19.42
C SER A 343 -19.69 -10.81 19.05
N ARG A 344 -19.29 -12.08 18.99
CA ARG A 344 -20.21 -13.20 18.79
C ARG A 344 -21.20 -13.34 19.95
N ALA A 345 -20.75 -13.20 21.19
CA ALA A 345 -21.64 -13.26 22.36
C ALA A 345 -22.66 -12.11 22.38
N ARG A 346 -22.27 -10.93 21.88
CA ARG A 346 -23.13 -9.75 21.85
C ARG A 346 -24.07 -9.69 20.65
N TYR A 347 -23.60 -10.07 19.47
CA TYR A 347 -24.27 -9.83 18.20
C TYR A 347 -24.75 -11.11 17.49
N GLY A 348 -24.39 -12.30 17.97
CA GLY A 348 -24.64 -13.57 17.28
C GLY A 348 -26.10 -13.86 16.93
N ASP A 349 -27.03 -13.39 17.76
CA ASP A 349 -28.48 -13.53 17.55
C ASP A 349 -29.19 -12.19 17.29
N VAL A 350 -28.43 -11.11 17.13
CA VAL A 350 -28.99 -9.80 16.83
C VAL A 350 -29.25 -9.69 15.33
N ALA A 351 -30.47 -9.29 14.96
CA ALA A 351 -30.87 -9.18 13.56
C ALA A 351 -30.11 -8.08 12.81
N ARG A 352 -29.86 -6.93 13.44
CA ARG A 352 -29.07 -5.81 12.92
C ARG A 352 -28.27 -5.11 14.00
N PHE A 353 -27.05 -4.70 13.66
CA PHE A 353 -26.19 -3.86 14.47
C PHE A 353 -25.31 -3.01 13.54
N ASN A 354 -24.66 -1.97 14.08
CA ASN A 354 -23.72 -1.18 13.30
C ASN A 354 -22.45 -2.02 13.00
N PHE A 355 -22.26 -2.36 11.72
CA PHE A 355 -21.13 -3.15 11.23
C PHE A 355 -19.75 -2.52 11.50
N GLU A 356 -19.66 -1.21 11.74
CA GLU A 356 -18.41 -0.56 12.16
C GLU A 356 -17.99 -0.91 13.59
N SER A 357 -18.91 -1.37 14.43
CA SER A 357 -18.66 -1.58 15.87
C SER A 357 -17.65 -2.71 16.16
N PRO A 358 -17.78 -3.93 15.61
CA PRO A 358 -16.80 -4.99 15.87
C PRO A 358 -15.40 -4.65 15.35
N LEU A 359 -15.33 -3.98 14.20
CA LEU A 359 -14.07 -3.54 13.59
C LEU A 359 -13.37 -2.49 14.47
N THR A 360 -14.12 -1.48 14.93
CA THR A 360 -13.62 -0.46 15.88
C THR A 360 -13.13 -1.10 17.17
N GLN A 361 -13.92 -2.04 17.73
CA GLN A 361 -13.57 -2.76 18.96
C GLN A 361 -12.26 -3.55 18.81
N LEU A 362 -12.08 -4.22 17.67
CA LEU A 362 -10.85 -4.98 17.38
C LEU A 362 -9.63 -4.07 17.32
N VAL A 363 -9.72 -2.93 16.62
CA VAL A 363 -8.62 -1.96 16.49
C VAL A 363 -8.21 -1.43 17.87
N TRP A 364 -9.17 -0.95 18.67
CA TRP A 364 -8.87 -0.42 20.01
C TRP A 364 -8.34 -1.49 20.97
N LEU A 365 -8.95 -2.68 21.00
CA LEU A 365 -8.48 -3.78 21.84
C LEU A 365 -7.04 -4.14 21.50
N THR A 366 -6.74 -4.29 20.20
CA THR A 366 -5.40 -4.65 19.75
C THR A 366 -4.39 -3.56 20.07
N SER A 367 -4.76 -2.27 19.97
CA SER A 367 -3.88 -1.15 20.35
C SER A 367 -3.53 -1.20 21.83
N ILE A 368 -4.53 -1.35 22.70
CA ILE A 368 -4.34 -1.38 24.14
C ILE A 368 -3.47 -2.57 24.54
N VAL A 369 -3.79 -3.77 24.02
CA VAL A 369 -3.00 -4.99 24.27
C VAL A 369 -1.56 -4.81 23.79
N SER A 370 -1.35 -4.25 22.60
CA SER A 370 -0.02 -4.05 22.03
C SER A 370 0.79 -3.02 22.82
N VAL A 371 0.18 -1.92 23.28
CA VAL A 371 0.83 -0.94 24.16
C VAL A 371 1.23 -1.59 25.48
N VAL A 372 0.33 -2.30 26.15
CA VAL A 372 0.63 -2.98 27.42
C VAL A 372 1.78 -3.98 27.25
N LEU A 373 1.73 -4.81 26.21
CA LEU A 373 2.80 -5.78 25.92
C LEU A 373 4.12 -5.10 25.54
N THR A 374 4.08 -3.93 24.91
CA THR A 374 5.29 -3.14 24.61
C THR A 374 6.00 -2.74 25.90
N TYR A 375 5.28 -2.16 26.88
CA TYR A 375 5.90 -1.80 28.16
C TYR A 375 6.43 -3.01 28.92
N ILE A 376 5.66 -4.11 28.97
CA ILE A 376 6.07 -5.34 29.66
C ILE A 376 7.34 -5.91 29.01
N LEU A 377 7.37 -6.02 27.69
CA LEU A 377 8.49 -6.60 26.97
C LEU A 377 9.74 -5.74 27.07
N SER A 378 9.63 -4.42 26.91
CA SER A 378 10.78 -3.53 27.09
C SER A 378 11.33 -3.60 28.51
N TYR A 379 10.48 -3.64 29.53
CA TYR A 379 10.94 -3.80 30.92
C TYR A 379 11.69 -5.11 31.15
N ILE A 380 11.29 -6.19 30.48
CA ILE A 380 11.93 -7.51 30.62
C ILE A 380 13.25 -7.58 29.84
N ILE A 381 13.30 -6.98 28.65
CA ILE A 381 14.40 -7.20 27.68
C ILE A 381 15.46 -6.11 27.77
N ILE A 382 15.07 -4.85 27.99
CA ILE A 382 15.98 -3.72 28.09
C ILE A 382 15.83 -2.94 29.41
N PRO A 383 15.74 -3.60 30.60
CA PRO A 383 15.47 -2.93 31.88
C PRO A 383 16.46 -1.83 32.23
N ASP A 384 17.71 -2.01 31.81
CA ASP A 384 18.79 -1.03 31.87
C ASP A 384 19.48 -1.05 30.50
N LEU A 385 19.41 0.06 29.78
CA LEU A 385 20.04 0.22 28.49
C LEU A 385 21.17 1.27 28.63
N ASN A 386 22.40 0.86 28.36
CA ASN A 386 23.57 1.73 28.46
C ASN A 386 23.74 2.42 29.84
N GLY A 387 23.37 1.75 30.94
CA GLY A 387 23.45 2.30 32.30
C GLY A 387 22.33 3.28 32.64
N ASN A 388 21.28 3.36 31.82
CA ASN A 388 20.12 4.20 32.04
C ASN A 388 18.84 3.33 32.19
N PRO A 389 18.26 3.27 33.41
CA PRO A 389 17.06 2.48 33.70
C PRO A 389 15.75 3.15 33.24
N ASP A 390 15.80 4.35 32.66
CA ASP A 390 14.62 5.05 32.14
C ASP A 390 14.38 4.81 30.64
N LEU A 391 15.38 4.34 29.90
CA LEU A 391 15.27 4.19 28.45
C LEU A 391 14.19 3.17 28.03
N TRP A 392 13.94 2.12 28.80
CA TRP A 392 12.94 1.11 28.44
C TRP A 392 11.53 1.68 28.31
N TRP A 393 11.12 2.57 29.24
CA TRP A 393 9.79 3.16 29.21
C TRP A 393 9.72 4.32 28.24
N GLN A 394 10.82 5.06 28.04
CA GLN A 394 10.91 6.12 27.04
C GLN A 394 10.73 5.54 25.62
N LEU A 395 11.50 4.51 25.27
CA LEU A 395 11.38 3.80 24.00
C LEU A 395 10.01 3.13 23.83
N SER A 396 9.45 2.56 24.90
CA SER A 396 8.08 2.01 24.89
C SER A 396 7.03 3.08 24.63
N THR A 397 7.18 4.27 25.20
CA THR A 397 6.27 5.41 24.99
C THR A 397 6.31 5.87 23.54
N VAL A 398 7.51 5.96 22.95
CA VAL A 398 7.70 6.31 21.54
C VAL A 398 7.02 5.31 20.61
N ILE A 399 7.24 4.01 20.79
CA ILE A 399 6.54 2.96 20.01
C ILE A 399 5.02 3.08 20.23
N SER A 400 4.60 3.33 21.47
CA SER A 400 3.17 3.45 21.80
C SER A 400 2.50 4.65 21.13
N CYS A 401 3.20 5.77 20.89
CA CYS A 401 2.69 6.87 20.07
C CYS A 401 2.34 6.39 18.66
N GLY A 402 3.18 5.54 18.08
CA GLY A 402 2.90 4.91 16.79
C GLY A 402 1.72 3.93 16.85
N THR A 403 1.71 3.03 17.84
CA THR A 403 0.61 2.06 18.02
C THR A 403 -0.74 2.74 18.21
N LEU A 404 -0.77 3.83 19.00
CA LEU A 404 -1.97 4.64 19.20
C LEU A 404 -2.42 5.38 17.93
N ALA A 405 -1.48 5.75 17.05
CA ALA A 405 -1.84 6.32 15.75
C ALA A 405 -2.75 5.36 14.96
N GLY A 406 -2.47 4.05 15.04
CA GLY A 406 -3.29 3.00 14.43
C GLY A 406 -4.72 2.89 14.95
N ALA A 407 -5.06 3.48 16.11
CA ALA A 407 -6.43 3.59 16.62
C ALA A 407 -7.01 5.00 16.46
N ILE A 408 -6.21 6.04 16.71
CA ILE A 408 -6.66 7.44 16.67
C ILE A 408 -6.96 7.87 15.24
N ILE A 409 -6.07 7.58 14.29
CA ILE A 409 -6.24 8.00 12.89
C ILE A 409 -7.53 7.42 12.29
N PRO A 410 -7.85 6.12 12.42
CA PRO A 410 -9.13 5.58 11.99
C PRO A 410 -10.37 6.30 12.55
N GLU A 411 -10.38 6.62 13.85
CA GLU A 411 -11.49 7.37 14.45
C GLU A 411 -11.61 8.78 13.88
N MET A 412 -10.48 9.44 13.61
CA MET A 412 -10.50 10.75 12.95
C MET A 412 -10.99 10.67 11.51
N VAL A 413 -10.61 9.63 10.76
CA VAL A 413 -11.10 9.42 9.39
C VAL A 413 -12.61 9.21 9.36
N LYS A 414 -13.16 8.41 10.30
CA LYS A 414 -14.60 8.17 10.42
C LYS A 414 -15.42 9.46 10.53
N ILE A 415 -14.87 10.50 11.17
CA ILE A 415 -15.52 11.82 11.27
C ILE A 415 -15.79 12.42 9.88
N PHE A 416 -15.03 12.05 8.85
CA PHE A 416 -15.15 12.58 7.48
C PHE A 416 -15.77 11.59 6.50
N THR A 417 -15.65 10.29 6.74
CA THR A 417 -16.02 9.27 5.75
C THR A 417 -17.15 8.34 6.16
N SER A 418 -17.45 8.14 7.44
CA SER A 418 -18.50 7.22 7.87
C SER A 418 -19.90 7.65 7.39
N THR A 419 -20.83 6.72 7.19
CA THR A 419 -22.23 7.05 6.90
C THR A 419 -22.90 7.86 8.03
N GLU A 420 -22.38 7.76 9.25
CA GLU A 420 -22.81 8.54 10.42
C GLU A 420 -22.14 9.93 10.51
N SER A 421 -21.22 10.24 9.60
CA SER A 421 -20.48 11.50 9.58
C SER A 421 -21.35 12.69 9.21
N ARG A 422 -21.21 13.79 9.95
CA ARG A 422 -21.81 15.09 9.57
C ARG A 422 -21.29 15.61 8.23
N HIS A 423 -20.03 15.34 7.89
CA HIS A 423 -19.46 15.75 6.60
C HIS A 423 -20.10 14.98 5.44
N VAL A 424 -20.29 13.67 5.59
CA VAL A 424 -20.96 12.86 4.55
C VAL A 424 -22.43 13.28 4.41
N ARG A 425 -23.13 13.57 5.51
CA ARG A 425 -24.49 14.12 5.46
C ARG A 425 -24.55 15.48 4.76
N GLU A 426 -23.54 16.31 4.92
CA GLU A 426 -23.42 17.58 4.19
C GLU A 426 -23.23 17.36 2.68
N VAL A 427 -22.47 16.33 2.27
CA VAL A 427 -22.34 15.94 0.86
C VAL A 427 -23.69 15.53 0.28
N VAL A 428 -24.49 14.75 1.01
CA VAL A 428 -25.87 14.37 0.59
C VAL A 428 -26.76 15.60 0.46
N THR A 429 -26.74 16.52 1.44
CA THR A 429 -27.50 17.77 1.40
C THR A 429 -27.08 18.63 0.20
N SER A 430 -25.77 18.81 0.00
CA SER A 430 -25.22 19.56 -1.13
C SER A 430 -25.64 18.97 -2.49
N SER A 431 -25.66 17.64 -2.59
CA SER A 431 -26.14 16.92 -3.78
C SER A 431 -27.60 17.21 -4.08
N ARG A 432 -28.43 17.34 -3.04
CA ARG A 432 -29.86 17.66 -3.17
C ARG A 432 -30.09 19.10 -3.62
N GLU A 433 -29.35 20.04 -3.05
CA GLU A 433 -29.57 21.47 -3.28
C GLU A 433 -28.94 22.00 -4.58
N GLY A 434 -27.85 21.38 -5.04
CA GLY A 434 -27.14 21.87 -6.25
C GLY A 434 -26.56 20.80 -7.16
N GLY A 435 -27.00 19.55 -7.01
CA GLY A 435 -26.58 18.45 -7.88
C GLY A 435 -25.09 18.14 -7.79
N ALA A 436 -24.52 17.65 -8.90
CA ALA A 436 -23.15 17.16 -8.94
C ALA A 436 -22.09 18.24 -8.62
N SER A 437 -22.35 19.51 -8.97
CA SER A 437 -21.36 20.58 -8.73
C SER A 437 -21.16 20.84 -7.23
N LEU A 438 -22.25 21.00 -6.46
CA LEU A 438 -22.16 21.17 -5.01
C LEU A 438 -21.75 19.88 -4.30
N ASN A 439 -22.14 18.70 -4.82
CA ASN A 439 -21.63 17.42 -4.33
C ASN A 439 -20.08 17.37 -4.37
N ILE A 440 -19.48 17.68 -5.53
CA ILE A 440 -18.02 17.67 -5.69
C ILE A 440 -17.39 18.71 -4.75
N LEU A 441 -17.90 19.93 -4.69
CA LEU A 441 -17.34 20.94 -3.78
C LEU A 441 -17.40 20.49 -2.32
N SER A 442 -18.48 19.84 -1.89
CA SER A 442 -18.65 19.36 -0.51
C SER A 442 -17.67 18.23 -0.14
N GLY A 443 -17.42 17.28 -1.05
CA GLY A 443 -16.41 16.24 -0.80
C GLY A 443 -14.98 16.79 -0.78
N LEU A 444 -14.67 17.80 -1.62
CA LEU A 444 -13.39 18.52 -1.53
C LEU A 444 -13.24 19.23 -0.17
N VAL A 445 -14.31 19.79 0.38
CA VAL A 445 -14.30 20.38 1.72
C VAL A 445 -13.99 19.31 2.76
N ALA A 446 -14.66 18.15 2.73
CA ALA A 446 -14.38 17.05 3.66
C ALA A 446 -12.91 16.59 3.58
N GLY A 447 -12.37 16.39 2.37
CA GLY A 447 -10.97 16.02 2.17
C GLY A 447 -9.98 17.04 2.74
N ASN A 448 -10.18 18.34 2.48
CA ASN A 448 -9.28 19.40 2.95
C ASN A 448 -9.28 19.51 4.48
N PHE A 449 -10.46 19.51 5.11
CA PHE A 449 -10.57 19.53 6.56
C PHE A 449 -9.95 18.29 7.20
N SER A 450 -10.16 17.11 6.60
CA SER A 450 -9.54 15.88 7.10
C SER A 450 -8.01 15.94 7.06
N SER A 451 -7.42 16.49 5.99
CA SER A 451 -5.96 16.60 5.83
C SER A 451 -5.34 17.50 6.88
N TYR A 452 -6.01 18.60 7.22
CA TYR A 452 -5.59 19.47 8.31
C TYR A 452 -5.59 18.72 9.65
N TRP A 453 -6.72 18.12 10.03
CA TRP A 453 -6.85 17.50 11.35
C TRP A 453 -5.98 16.26 11.52
N LEU A 454 -5.91 15.39 10.51
CA LEU A 454 -5.04 14.22 10.54
C LEU A 454 -3.56 14.62 10.55
N GLY A 455 -3.17 15.66 9.80
CA GLY A 455 -1.81 16.20 9.84
C GLY A 455 -1.43 16.71 11.23
N ILE A 456 -2.33 17.42 11.91
CA ILE A 456 -2.13 17.86 13.29
C ILE A 456 -2.01 16.67 14.25
N ALA A 457 -2.80 15.61 14.06
CA ALA A 457 -2.72 14.41 14.89
C ALA A 457 -1.38 13.67 14.72
N ILE A 458 -0.93 13.46 13.48
CA ILE A 458 0.37 12.84 13.19
C ILE A 458 1.49 13.70 13.79
N MET A 459 1.45 15.02 13.59
CA MET A 459 2.42 15.95 14.16
C MET A 459 2.42 15.88 15.69
N ALA A 460 1.26 15.85 16.35
CA ALA A 460 1.18 15.77 17.81
C ALA A 460 1.78 14.47 18.35
N LEU A 461 1.52 13.32 17.71
CA LEU A 461 2.10 12.03 18.09
C LEU A 461 3.63 12.03 17.92
N MET A 462 4.13 12.59 16.80
CA MET A 462 5.57 12.77 16.59
C MET A 462 6.18 13.76 17.60
N ALA A 463 5.48 14.84 17.96
CA ALA A 463 5.95 15.83 18.92
C ALA A 463 6.08 15.23 20.33
N VAL A 464 5.16 14.33 20.73
CA VAL A 464 5.30 13.57 21.99
C VAL A 464 6.53 12.67 21.92
N ALA A 465 6.73 11.93 20.84
CA ALA A 465 7.92 11.09 20.66
C ALA A 465 9.22 11.92 20.70
N PHE A 466 9.23 13.09 20.06
CA PHE A 466 10.35 14.04 20.15
C PHE A 466 10.59 14.51 21.58
N GLY A 467 9.53 14.92 22.29
CA GLY A 467 9.63 15.36 23.68
C GLY A 467 10.13 14.26 24.62
N VAL A 468 9.77 12.99 24.37
CA VAL A 468 10.32 11.85 25.13
C VAL A 468 11.79 11.60 24.78
N SER A 469 12.18 11.78 23.51
CA SER A 469 13.57 11.57 23.07
C SER A 469 14.57 12.54 23.72
N THR A 470 14.12 13.67 24.27
CA THR A 470 14.99 14.62 24.98
C THR A 470 15.16 14.32 26.47
N LEU A 471 14.41 13.35 27.02
CA LEU A 471 14.41 13.01 28.46
C LEU A 471 15.45 11.96 28.86
N GLY A 472 16.30 11.49 27.95
CA GLY A 472 17.31 10.47 28.26
C GLY A 472 17.97 9.84 27.03
N LEU A 473 17.22 9.73 25.92
CA LEU A 473 17.75 9.24 24.64
C LEU A 473 18.90 10.13 24.10
N SER A 474 18.91 11.42 24.43
CA SER A 474 19.98 12.36 24.07
C SER A 474 21.17 12.37 25.03
N GLU A 475 21.10 11.66 26.15
CA GLU A 475 22.17 11.64 27.14
C GLU A 475 23.22 10.58 26.79
N GLY A 476 24.50 10.89 27.06
CA GLY A 476 25.61 9.93 26.92
C GLY A 476 26.21 9.76 25.52
N GLY A 477 25.67 10.41 24.48
CA GLY A 477 26.29 10.48 23.15
C GLY A 477 26.51 9.13 22.44
N TRP A 478 25.79 8.09 22.85
CA TRP A 478 25.92 6.72 22.34
C TRP A 478 25.18 6.50 21.01
N MET A 479 24.27 7.42 20.65
CA MET A 479 23.48 7.38 19.42
C MET A 479 23.45 8.74 18.72
N LEU A 480 23.67 8.73 17.40
CA LEU A 480 23.49 9.90 16.54
C LEU A 480 22.00 10.17 16.29
N ALA A 481 21.60 11.45 16.38
CA ALA A 481 20.23 11.94 16.18
C ALA A 481 19.10 11.11 16.84
N PRO A 482 19.03 11.06 18.18
CA PRO A 482 18.03 10.29 18.91
C PRO A 482 16.56 10.61 18.56
N ALA A 483 16.28 11.86 18.19
CA ALA A 483 14.95 12.28 17.74
C ALA A 483 14.49 11.56 16.46
N ILE A 484 15.41 11.32 15.52
CA ILE A 484 15.08 10.63 14.28
C ILE A 484 14.87 9.15 14.53
N PHE A 485 15.68 8.54 15.41
CA PHE A 485 15.42 7.18 15.88
C PHE A 485 14.02 7.07 16.48
N ALA A 486 13.64 8.03 17.31
CA ALA A 486 12.30 8.05 17.91
C ALA A 486 11.21 8.16 16.84
N PHE A 487 11.38 8.96 15.79
CA PHE A 487 10.43 8.98 14.66
C PHE A 487 10.37 7.64 13.92
N GLY A 488 11.51 7.00 13.67
CA GLY A 488 11.55 5.64 13.11
C GLY A 488 10.78 4.63 13.98
N LEU A 489 10.90 4.73 15.30
CA LEU A 489 10.13 3.91 16.24
C LEU A 489 8.63 4.25 16.26
N VAL A 490 8.24 5.50 15.98
CA VAL A 490 6.82 5.84 15.73
C VAL A 490 6.32 5.13 14.47
N ALA A 491 7.04 5.18 13.35
CA ALA A 491 6.66 4.46 12.13
C ALA A 491 6.54 2.94 12.37
N PHE A 492 7.48 2.38 13.13
CA PHE A 492 7.43 0.99 13.58
C PHE A 492 6.19 0.70 14.44
N GLY A 493 5.84 1.60 15.37
CA GLY A 493 4.65 1.49 16.20
C GLY A 493 3.34 1.51 15.41
N PHE A 494 3.23 2.27 14.31
CA PHE A 494 2.03 2.24 13.45
C PHE A 494 1.73 0.82 12.93
N LEU A 495 2.77 0.00 12.77
CA LEU A 495 2.67 -1.40 12.36
C LEU A 495 2.47 -2.37 13.52
N GLY A 496 2.32 -1.86 14.75
CA GLY A 496 2.14 -2.66 15.95
C GLY A 496 0.87 -3.52 15.96
N MET A 497 -0.06 -3.23 15.05
CA MET A 497 -1.27 -4.01 14.81
C MET A 497 -1.39 -4.45 13.36
N GLY A 498 -0.26 -4.62 12.66
CA GLY A 498 -0.19 -4.92 11.22
C GLY A 498 -1.25 -5.93 10.72
N PRO A 499 -1.38 -7.11 11.34
CA PRO A 499 -2.40 -8.08 10.92
C PRO A 499 -3.84 -7.56 11.00
N VAL A 500 -4.16 -6.76 12.03
CA VAL A 500 -5.49 -6.17 12.21
C VAL A 500 -5.72 -5.02 11.24
N THR A 501 -4.73 -4.16 11.00
CA THR A 501 -4.83 -3.08 10.00
C THR A 501 -5.13 -3.64 8.61
N ILE A 502 -4.44 -4.71 8.21
CA ILE A 502 -4.71 -5.39 6.94
C ILE A 502 -6.06 -6.09 6.95
N ALA A 503 -6.50 -6.62 8.09
CA ALA A 503 -7.79 -7.28 8.20
C ALA A 503 -8.97 -6.33 8.01
N VAL A 504 -8.91 -5.13 8.59
CA VAL A 504 -9.96 -4.13 8.43
C VAL A 504 -9.97 -3.50 7.04
N ASP A 505 -8.80 -3.37 6.39
CA ASP A 505 -8.72 -2.92 5.00
C ASP A 505 -9.29 -3.98 4.04
N SER A 506 -8.86 -5.24 4.21
CA SER A 506 -9.33 -6.38 3.41
C SER A 506 -10.80 -6.73 3.63
N TYR A 507 -11.43 -6.19 4.68
CA TYR A 507 -12.86 -6.35 4.93
C TYR A 507 -13.69 -5.76 3.78
N GLY A 508 -13.34 -4.54 3.34
CA GLY A 508 -14.04 -3.80 2.29
C GLY A 508 -14.21 -4.57 0.97
N PRO A 509 -13.14 -5.00 0.28
CA PRO A 509 -13.28 -5.70 -1.00
C PRO A 509 -14.04 -7.02 -0.90
N VAL A 510 -14.07 -7.66 0.28
CA VAL A 510 -14.86 -8.87 0.49
C VAL A 510 -16.35 -8.55 0.62
N THR A 511 -16.72 -7.47 1.31
CA THR A 511 -18.12 -7.07 1.46
C THR A 511 -18.70 -6.55 0.16
N ASP A 512 -17.91 -5.76 -0.58
CA ASP A 512 -18.28 -5.23 -1.89
C ASP A 512 -18.60 -6.37 -2.87
N ASN A 513 -17.64 -7.29 -3.06
CA ASN A 513 -17.86 -8.46 -3.90
C ASN A 513 -18.95 -9.41 -3.40
N ALA A 514 -19.26 -9.43 -2.10
CA ALA A 514 -20.36 -10.24 -1.60
C ALA A 514 -21.71 -9.72 -2.12
N GLN A 515 -21.86 -8.39 -2.23
CA GLN A 515 -23.01 -7.77 -2.88
C GLN A 515 -23.05 -8.14 -4.37
N SER A 516 -21.95 -7.98 -5.10
CA SER A 516 -21.93 -8.31 -6.53
C SER A 516 -22.18 -9.79 -6.80
N VAL A 517 -21.61 -10.70 -5.99
CA VAL A 517 -21.87 -12.15 -6.10
C VAL A 517 -23.34 -12.46 -5.89
N TYR A 518 -24.02 -11.77 -4.96
CA TYR A 518 -25.46 -11.92 -4.77
C TYR A 518 -26.22 -11.59 -6.06
N GLU A 519 -26.00 -10.40 -6.63
CA GLU A 519 -26.69 -9.93 -7.84
C GLU A 519 -26.36 -10.77 -9.08
N LEU A 520 -25.07 -11.03 -9.32
CA LEU A 520 -24.57 -11.84 -10.43
C LEU A 520 -25.05 -13.29 -10.38
N SER A 521 -25.28 -13.84 -9.19
CA SER A 521 -25.77 -15.22 -9.03
C SER A 521 -27.22 -15.39 -9.46
N THR A 522 -27.95 -14.27 -9.66
CA THR A 522 -29.38 -14.22 -10.03
C THR A 522 -30.22 -15.23 -9.24
N ILE A 523 -29.87 -15.48 -7.97
CA ILE A 523 -30.39 -16.59 -7.18
C ILE A 523 -31.91 -16.51 -7.02
N GLU A 524 -32.45 -15.28 -6.93
CA GLU A 524 -33.88 -14.99 -6.85
C GLU A 524 -34.67 -15.47 -8.08
N GLN A 525 -34.02 -15.57 -9.23
CA GLN A 525 -34.66 -15.99 -10.49
C GLN A 525 -34.61 -17.51 -10.68
N ILE A 526 -33.90 -18.24 -9.81
CA ILE A 526 -33.77 -19.70 -9.91
C ILE A 526 -35.09 -20.35 -9.47
N PRO A 527 -35.74 -21.17 -10.34
CA PRO A 527 -36.99 -21.83 -9.98
C PRO A 527 -36.84 -22.75 -8.77
N ASN A 528 -37.78 -22.68 -7.82
CA ASN A 528 -37.82 -23.49 -6.60
C ASN A 528 -36.60 -23.34 -5.65
N VAL A 529 -35.85 -22.24 -5.76
CA VAL A 529 -34.65 -22.02 -4.95
C VAL A 529 -34.92 -22.01 -3.45
N GLU A 530 -36.08 -21.51 -2.98
CA GLU A 530 -36.45 -21.57 -1.56
C GLU A 530 -36.50 -23.02 -1.04
N ALA A 531 -37.09 -23.92 -1.83
CA ALA A 531 -37.21 -25.33 -1.48
C ALA A 531 -35.85 -26.05 -1.57
N GLU A 532 -35.03 -25.71 -2.58
CA GLU A 532 -33.66 -26.21 -2.72
C GLU A 532 -32.80 -25.82 -1.50
N VAL A 533 -32.81 -24.54 -1.12
CA VAL A 533 -32.05 -24.03 0.03
C VAL A 533 -32.54 -24.66 1.35
N GLN A 534 -33.86 -24.76 1.54
CA GLN A 534 -34.43 -25.40 2.73
C GLN A 534 -34.08 -26.89 2.83
N ARG A 535 -34.07 -27.61 1.71
CA ARG A 535 -33.74 -29.05 1.65
C ARG A 535 -32.25 -29.30 1.90
N GLU A 536 -31.38 -28.51 1.30
CA GLU A 536 -29.93 -28.76 1.29
C GLU A 536 -29.20 -28.11 2.47
N PHE A 537 -29.69 -26.96 2.95
CA PHE A 537 -29.02 -26.16 3.97
C PHE A 537 -29.84 -25.92 5.23
N GLY A 538 -31.11 -26.35 5.27
CA GLY A 538 -31.94 -26.38 6.47
C GLY A 538 -32.50 -25.04 6.93
N PHE A 539 -32.48 -24.01 6.07
CA PHE A 539 -33.09 -22.71 6.38
C PHE A 539 -33.87 -22.17 5.18
N ARG A 540 -34.86 -21.30 5.45
CA ARG A 540 -35.59 -20.59 4.41
C ARG A 540 -34.88 -19.28 4.09
N PRO A 541 -34.49 -19.02 2.82
CA PRO A 541 -33.76 -17.81 2.47
C PRO A 541 -34.66 -16.57 2.61
N ASN A 542 -34.08 -15.49 3.10
CA ASN A 542 -34.68 -14.15 3.15
C ASN A 542 -33.89 -13.22 2.22
N PHE A 543 -34.39 -13.03 1.01
CA PHE A 543 -33.73 -12.26 -0.05
C PHE A 543 -33.66 -10.76 0.26
N GLU A 544 -34.78 -10.16 0.67
CA GLU A 544 -34.84 -8.73 0.97
C GLU A 544 -33.89 -8.34 2.12
N VAL A 545 -33.96 -9.05 3.24
CA VAL A 545 -33.07 -8.77 4.38
C VAL A 545 -31.62 -9.12 4.03
N GLY A 546 -31.39 -10.20 3.29
CA GLY A 546 -30.04 -10.58 2.87
C GLY A 546 -29.37 -9.48 2.03
N LYS A 547 -30.11 -8.87 1.11
CA LYS A 547 -29.64 -7.74 0.30
C LYS A 547 -29.36 -6.50 1.15
N GLU A 548 -30.30 -6.11 2.01
CA GLU A 548 -30.12 -4.95 2.89
C GLU A 548 -28.90 -5.11 3.82
N LEU A 549 -28.66 -6.32 4.34
CA LEU A 549 -27.48 -6.60 5.16
C LEU A 549 -26.16 -6.51 4.37
N LEU A 550 -26.15 -6.90 3.09
CA LEU A 550 -24.97 -6.78 2.25
C LEU A 550 -24.66 -5.32 1.93
N GLU A 551 -25.68 -4.55 1.51
CA GLU A 551 -25.54 -3.12 1.18
C GLU A 551 -25.15 -2.29 2.43
N GLU A 552 -25.73 -2.56 3.61
CA GLU A 552 -25.36 -1.91 4.87
C GLU A 552 -23.91 -2.24 5.29
N ASN A 553 -23.49 -3.48 5.08
CA ASN A 553 -22.16 -3.92 5.47
C ASN A 553 -21.06 -3.40 4.54
N ASP A 554 -21.36 -3.24 3.26
CA ASP A 554 -20.48 -2.59 2.29
C ASP A 554 -20.15 -1.14 2.68
N GLY A 555 -21.15 -0.38 3.17
CA GLY A 555 -20.90 0.96 3.72
C GLY A 555 -19.88 0.98 4.87
N ALA A 556 -19.91 -0.03 5.75
CA ALA A 556 -18.88 -0.19 6.78
C ALA A 556 -17.53 -0.60 6.18
N GLY A 557 -17.53 -1.44 5.15
CA GLY A 557 -16.35 -1.77 4.35
C GLY A 557 -15.68 -0.53 3.77
N ASN A 558 -16.44 0.38 3.16
CA ASN A 558 -15.95 1.65 2.63
C ASN A 558 -15.33 2.54 3.72
N THR A 559 -15.97 2.62 4.90
CA THR A 559 -15.41 3.35 6.04
C THR A 559 -14.04 2.79 6.43
N PHE A 560 -13.89 1.46 6.61
CA PHE A 560 -12.64 0.86 7.09
C PHE A 560 -11.54 0.77 6.02
N LYS A 561 -11.91 0.63 4.74
CA LYS A 561 -11.01 0.85 3.62
C LYS A 561 -10.44 2.27 3.65
N ALA A 562 -11.28 3.28 3.95
CA ALA A 562 -10.81 4.65 4.10
C ALA A 562 -9.92 4.85 5.33
N THR A 563 -10.21 4.20 6.46
CA THR A 563 -9.41 4.38 7.69
C THR A 563 -7.99 3.82 7.58
N ALA A 564 -7.80 2.71 6.86
CA ALA A 564 -6.49 2.08 6.70
C ALA A 564 -5.52 2.92 5.86
N LYS A 565 -6.02 3.66 4.85
CA LYS A 565 -5.18 4.41 3.90
C LYS A 565 -4.32 5.49 4.58
N PRO A 566 -4.86 6.40 5.42
CA PRO A 566 -4.05 7.37 6.17
C PRO A 566 -3.06 6.74 7.15
N VAL A 567 -3.38 5.58 7.73
CA VAL A 567 -2.44 4.84 8.58
C VAL A 567 -1.24 4.39 7.77
N LEU A 568 -1.46 3.75 6.62
CA LEU A 568 -0.39 3.26 5.74
C LEU A 568 0.50 4.39 5.21
N ILE A 569 -0.06 5.47 4.67
CA ILE A 569 0.75 6.61 4.21
C ILE A 569 1.46 7.33 5.37
N GLY A 570 0.83 7.41 6.55
CA GLY A 570 1.48 7.94 7.76
C GLY A 570 2.75 7.16 8.10
N THR A 571 2.69 5.83 8.06
CA THR A 571 3.88 4.97 8.26
C THR A 571 4.96 5.26 7.23
N ALA A 572 4.57 5.45 5.97
CA ALA A 572 5.48 5.63 4.85
C ALA A 572 6.29 6.91 4.99
N VAL A 573 5.64 7.99 5.40
CA VAL A 573 6.25 9.32 5.50
C VAL A 573 7.15 9.41 6.73
N VAL A 574 6.69 8.88 7.86
CA VAL A 574 7.51 8.81 9.08
C VAL A 574 8.68 7.84 8.89
N GLY A 575 8.47 6.71 8.22
CA GLY A 575 9.51 5.74 7.87
C GLY A 575 10.52 6.29 6.86
N ALA A 576 10.05 6.96 5.80
CA ALA A 576 10.92 7.61 4.82
C ALA A 576 11.81 8.67 5.46
N THR A 577 11.35 9.35 6.53
CA THR A 577 12.21 10.29 7.29
C THR A 577 13.44 9.59 7.87
N THR A 578 13.30 8.34 8.32
CA THR A 578 14.42 7.54 8.86
C THR A 578 15.42 7.18 7.76
N LEU A 579 14.94 6.75 6.58
CA LEU A 579 15.79 6.46 5.42
C LEU A 579 16.48 7.72 4.87
N ILE A 580 15.75 8.84 4.75
CA ILE A 580 16.32 10.13 4.35
C ILE A 580 17.43 10.54 5.31
N PHE A 581 17.24 10.29 6.61
CA PHE A 581 18.29 10.57 7.58
C PHE A 581 19.49 9.63 7.44
N SER A 582 19.31 8.35 7.14
CA SER A 582 20.43 7.45 6.79
C SER A 582 21.21 8.00 5.59
N ILE A 583 20.52 8.53 4.56
CA ILE A 583 21.15 9.21 3.42
C ILE A 583 21.96 10.43 3.92
N ILE A 584 21.38 11.27 4.78
CA ILE A 584 22.05 12.45 5.33
C ILE A 584 23.32 12.04 6.10
N MET A 585 23.24 11.03 6.98
CA MET A 585 24.41 10.55 7.72
C MET A 585 25.51 10.06 6.80
N ALA A 586 25.16 9.31 5.74
CA ALA A 586 26.13 8.85 4.76
C ALA A 586 26.81 10.02 4.02
N LEU A 587 26.04 11.03 3.59
CA LEU A 587 26.55 12.18 2.84
C LEU A 587 27.36 13.16 3.67
N THR A 588 27.12 13.22 4.99
CA THR A 588 27.72 14.20 5.91
C THR A 588 28.81 13.61 6.80
N ASP A 589 29.21 12.36 6.55
CA ASP A 589 30.18 11.62 7.39
C ASP A 589 29.77 11.61 8.87
N GLY A 590 28.56 11.10 9.13
CA GLY A 590 28.01 11.02 10.47
C GLY A 590 27.65 12.37 11.09
N LEU A 591 27.15 13.31 10.30
CA LEU A 591 26.84 14.70 10.70
C LEU A 591 28.10 15.48 11.11
N SER A 592 29.22 15.28 10.43
CA SER A 592 30.47 16.02 10.68
C SER A 592 30.72 17.11 9.64
N ASN A 593 30.27 16.90 8.40
CA ASN A 593 30.56 17.75 7.24
C ASN A 593 29.28 18.22 6.55
N ASP A 594 29.32 19.39 5.90
CA ASP A 594 28.30 19.89 4.97
C ASP A 594 26.86 20.02 5.52
N ILE A 595 26.68 19.99 6.85
CA ILE A 595 25.37 20.06 7.51
C ILE A 595 24.65 21.37 7.17
N GLU A 596 25.40 22.45 6.97
CA GLU A 596 24.86 23.76 6.58
C GLU A 596 24.12 23.73 5.23
N LYS A 597 24.38 22.73 4.38
CA LYS A 597 23.69 22.54 3.10
C LYS A 597 22.27 21.96 3.26
N LEU A 598 21.91 21.46 4.45
CA LEU A 598 20.52 21.11 4.80
C LEU A 598 19.67 22.34 5.16
N SER A 599 20.25 23.53 5.15
CA SER A 599 19.53 24.77 5.39
C SER A 599 18.71 25.18 4.17
N ILE A 600 17.54 25.78 4.39
CA ILE A 600 16.78 26.48 3.34
C ILE A 600 17.57 27.64 2.70
N LEU A 601 18.64 28.09 3.36
CA LEU A 601 19.59 29.09 2.83
C LEU A 601 20.51 28.49 1.76
N HIS A 602 20.62 27.17 1.66
CA HIS A 602 21.27 26.48 0.56
C HIS A 602 20.28 26.34 -0.61
N PRO A 603 20.46 27.09 -1.72
CA PRO A 603 19.45 27.14 -2.78
C PRO A 603 19.10 25.77 -3.40
N PRO A 604 20.07 24.85 -3.65
CA PRO A 604 19.74 23.50 -4.14
C PRO A 604 18.73 22.77 -3.24
N PHE A 605 18.90 22.81 -1.92
CA PHE A 605 17.98 22.18 -0.97
C PHE A 605 16.56 22.76 -1.11
N LEU A 606 16.42 24.09 -1.15
CA LEU A 606 15.14 24.77 -1.36
C LEU A 606 14.50 24.43 -2.72
N LEU A 607 15.30 24.37 -3.80
CA LEU A 607 14.82 23.97 -5.12
C LEU A 607 14.36 22.50 -5.14
N GLY A 608 15.03 21.64 -4.38
CA GLY A 608 14.61 20.27 -4.13
C GLY A 608 13.22 20.22 -3.51
N LEU A 609 12.98 21.05 -2.48
CA LEU A 609 11.67 21.14 -1.83
C LEU A 609 10.54 21.54 -2.81
N ILE A 610 10.79 22.49 -3.71
CA ILE A 610 9.79 22.88 -4.73
C ILE A 610 9.56 21.73 -5.73
N THR A 611 10.63 21.04 -6.11
CA THR A 611 10.58 19.95 -7.10
C THR A 611 9.79 18.75 -6.59
N GLY A 612 9.95 18.37 -5.31
CA GLY A 612 9.19 17.26 -4.71
C GLY A 612 7.67 17.47 -4.78
N GLY A 613 7.20 18.68 -4.46
CA GLY A 613 5.80 19.04 -4.57
C GLY A 613 5.29 18.99 -6.01
N ALA A 614 6.08 19.47 -6.97
CA ALA A 614 5.73 19.40 -8.39
C ALA A 614 5.56 17.95 -8.88
N VAL A 615 6.42 17.03 -8.42
CA VAL A 615 6.33 15.60 -8.77
C VAL A 615 5.07 14.95 -8.21
N ILE A 616 4.66 15.27 -6.98
CA ILE A 616 3.39 14.75 -6.40
C ILE A 616 2.18 15.17 -7.22
N TYR A 617 2.10 16.43 -7.65
CA TYR A 617 0.98 16.92 -8.45
C TYR A 617 0.99 16.34 -9.87
N TRP A 618 2.16 16.20 -10.50
CA TRP A 618 2.26 15.50 -11.78
C TRP A 618 1.82 14.04 -11.65
N PHE A 619 2.33 13.33 -10.64
CA PHE A 619 2.00 11.93 -10.38
C PHE A 619 0.49 11.74 -10.25
N THR A 620 -0.14 12.58 -9.43
CA THR A 620 -1.60 12.59 -9.21
C THR A 620 -2.37 12.81 -10.53
N GLY A 621 -1.96 13.79 -11.33
CA GLY A 621 -2.59 14.06 -12.62
C GLY A 621 -2.40 12.89 -13.61
N ALA A 622 -1.21 12.29 -13.64
CA ALA A 622 -0.88 11.18 -14.51
C ALA A 622 -1.67 9.90 -14.17
N SER A 623 -1.84 9.58 -12.88
CA SER A 623 -2.65 8.44 -12.44
C SER A 623 -4.13 8.63 -12.78
N ILE A 624 -4.69 9.82 -12.50
CA ILE A 624 -6.09 10.13 -12.86
C ILE A 624 -6.28 10.05 -14.38
N GLN A 625 -5.37 10.62 -15.18
CA GLN A 625 -5.44 10.56 -16.63
C GLN A 625 -5.45 9.13 -17.17
N ALA A 626 -4.66 8.22 -16.57
CA ALA A 626 -4.65 6.82 -16.95
C ALA A 626 -6.01 6.16 -16.70
N VAL A 627 -6.65 6.42 -15.54
CA VAL A 627 -7.99 5.94 -15.22
C VAL A 627 -9.03 6.53 -16.17
N THR A 628 -9.08 7.86 -16.33
CA THR A 628 -10.06 8.54 -17.20
C THR A 628 -10.07 7.97 -18.61
N THR A 629 -8.89 7.72 -19.16
CA THR A 629 -8.73 7.24 -20.54
C THR A 629 -9.13 5.77 -20.68
N GLY A 630 -8.73 4.94 -19.72
CA GLY A 630 -9.15 3.55 -19.70
C GLY A 630 -10.65 3.40 -19.48
N ALA A 631 -11.22 4.16 -18.54
CA ALA A 631 -12.64 4.17 -18.23
C ALA A 631 -13.47 4.54 -19.47
N TYR A 632 -13.07 5.58 -20.21
CA TYR A 632 -13.72 5.92 -21.48
C TYR A 632 -13.80 4.73 -22.45
N ARG A 633 -12.70 3.98 -22.62
CA ARG A 633 -12.65 2.81 -23.51
C ARG A 633 -13.48 1.65 -23.00
N ALA A 634 -13.49 1.41 -21.69
CA ALA A 634 -14.35 0.42 -21.07
C ALA A 634 -15.83 0.78 -21.28
N VAL A 635 -16.21 2.04 -21.04
CA VAL A 635 -17.56 2.57 -21.28
C VAL A 635 -17.98 2.40 -22.75
N GLU A 636 -17.14 2.77 -23.71
CA GLU A 636 -17.45 2.58 -25.14
C GLU A 636 -17.75 1.12 -25.46
N PHE A 637 -16.92 0.21 -24.96
CA PHE A 637 -17.10 -1.22 -25.18
C PHE A 637 -18.36 -1.77 -24.50
N ILE A 638 -18.60 -1.43 -23.23
CA ILE A 638 -19.76 -1.89 -22.48
C ILE A 638 -21.05 -1.39 -23.14
N LYS A 639 -21.13 -0.10 -23.52
CA LYS A 639 -22.29 0.46 -24.21
C LYS A 639 -22.60 -0.23 -25.53
N ALA A 640 -21.57 -0.65 -26.27
CA ALA A 640 -21.74 -1.32 -27.56
C ALA A 640 -22.21 -2.79 -27.42
N ASN A 641 -21.95 -3.44 -26.28
CA ASN A 641 -22.15 -4.88 -26.11
C ASN A 641 -23.18 -5.26 -25.03
N ILE A 642 -23.61 -4.32 -24.19
CA ILE A 642 -24.65 -4.57 -23.19
C ILE A 642 -25.99 -4.89 -23.87
N ARG A 643 -26.64 -5.97 -23.43
CA ARG A 643 -27.95 -6.42 -23.94
C ARG A 643 -28.94 -6.46 -22.79
N LEU A 644 -29.93 -5.56 -22.80
CA LEU A 644 -30.94 -5.49 -21.74
C LEU A 644 -32.15 -6.39 -21.99
N GLU A 645 -32.36 -6.80 -23.25
CA GLU A 645 -33.47 -7.64 -23.67
C GLU A 645 -32.98 -9.05 -24.06
N GLY A 646 -33.76 -10.06 -23.71
CA GLY A 646 -33.54 -11.45 -24.15
C GLY A 646 -32.40 -12.21 -23.46
N VAL A 647 -31.69 -11.60 -22.50
CA VAL A 647 -30.62 -12.24 -21.72
C VAL A 647 -30.74 -11.93 -20.24
N THR A 648 -30.39 -12.89 -19.39
CA THR A 648 -30.34 -12.74 -17.93
C THR A 648 -28.94 -12.36 -17.43
N ARG A 649 -27.89 -12.69 -18.20
CA ARG A 649 -26.49 -12.39 -17.87
C ARG A 649 -25.68 -12.01 -19.11
N ALA A 650 -24.64 -11.21 -18.91
CA ALA A 650 -23.63 -10.90 -19.90
C ALA A 650 -22.85 -12.16 -20.32
N SER A 651 -22.27 -12.15 -21.52
CA SER A 651 -21.43 -13.26 -21.95
C SER A 651 -20.07 -13.24 -21.24
N VAL A 652 -19.54 -14.43 -20.94
CA VAL A 652 -18.20 -14.57 -20.33
C VAL A 652 -17.11 -13.99 -21.23
N GLU A 653 -17.31 -14.04 -22.56
CA GLU A 653 -16.39 -13.47 -23.54
C GLU A 653 -16.33 -11.94 -23.43
N ASP A 654 -17.48 -11.28 -23.33
CA ASP A 654 -17.56 -9.82 -23.17
C ASP A 654 -16.91 -9.38 -21.86
N SER A 655 -17.19 -10.06 -20.75
CA SER A 655 -16.56 -9.76 -19.46
C SER A 655 -15.04 -9.93 -19.49
N ARG A 656 -14.53 -10.99 -20.11
CA ARG A 656 -13.08 -11.18 -20.32
C ARG A 656 -12.49 -10.06 -21.17
N LYS A 657 -13.23 -9.56 -22.15
CA LYS A 657 -12.76 -8.45 -22.99
C LYS A 657 -12.66 -7.14 -22.22
N VAL A 658 -13.60 -6.85 -21.32
CA VAL A 658 -13.50 -5.71 -20.41
C VAL A 658 -12.25 -5.83 -19.52
N VAL A 659 -12.03 -6.99 -18.89
CA VAL A 659 -10.82 -7.26 -18.10
C VAL A 659 -9.54 -7.03 -18.91
N GLU A 660 -9.49 -7.47 -20.17
CA GLU A 660 -8.35 -7.24 -21.06
C GLU A 660 -8.11 -5.74 -21.30
N ILE A 661 -9.17 -4.97 -21.58
CA ILE A 661 -9.11 -3.51 -21.77
C ILE A 661 -8.54 -2.84 -20.52
N CYS A 662 -9.12 -3.13 -19.34
CA CYS A 662 -8.66 -2.58 -18.06
C CYS A 662 -7.18 -2.89 -17.84
N THR A 663 -6.75 -4.14 -18.08
CA THR A 663 -5.35 -4.55 -17.87
C THR A 663 -4.38 -3.82 -18.81
N GLN A 664 -4.72 -3.70 -20.09
CA GLN A 664 -3.85 -3.03 -21.05
C GLN A 664 -3.64 -1.55 -20.71
N TYR A 665 -4.70 -0.84 -20.32
CA TYR A 665 -4.61 0.58 -19.97
C TYR A 665 -3.94 0.80 -18.63
N ALA A 666 -4.19 -0.07 -17.64
CA ALA A 666 -3.46 -0.06 -16.37
C ALA A 666 -1.94 -0.21 -16.57
N GLN A 667 -1.50 -1.16 -17.40
CA GLN A 667 -0.08 -1.37 -17.68
C GLN A 667 0.55 -0.21 -18.46
N LYS A 668 -0.16 0.37 -19.44
CA LYS A 668 0.32 1.55 -20.17
C LYS A 668 0.48 2.76 -19.24
N GLY A 669 -0.50 3.02 -18.38
CA GLY A 669 -0.46 4.08 -17.38
C GLY A 669 0.71 3.88 -16.42
N MET A 670 0.78 2.70 -15.80
CA MET A 670 1.86 2.34 -14.87
C MET A 670 3.24 2.49 -15.50
N PHE A 671 3.43 2.04 -16.75
CA PHE A 671 4.72 2.16 -17.43
C PHE A 671 5.18 3.62 -17.58
N ASN A 672 4.28 4.53 -17.96
CA ASN A 672 4.62 5.95 -18.10
C ASN A 672 4.95 6.58 -16.73
N ILE A 673 4.14 6.29 -15.72
CA ILE A 673 4.30 6.82 -14.37
C ILE A 673 5.61 6.32 -13.75
N PHE A 674 5.84 5.00 -13.80
CA PHE A 674 7.02 4.36 -13.24
C PHE A 674 8.30 4.91 -13.84
N LEU A 675 8.40 4.99 -15.18
CA LEU A 675 9.60 5.51 -15.82
C LEU A 675 9.78 7.02 -15.61
N GLY A 676 8.69 7.79 -15.55
CA GLY A 676 8.78 9.21 -15.21
C GLY A 676 9.34 9.43 -13.81
N VAL A 677 8.84 8.70 -12.81
CA VAL A 677 9.35 8.72 -11.42
C VAL A 677 10.81 8.24 -11.40
N PHE A 678 11.08 7.05 -11.92
CA PHE A 678 12.41 6.44 -11.91
C PHE A 678 13.50 7.34 -12.49
N PHE A 679 13.27 7.89 -13.70
CA PHE A 679 14.23 8.79 -14.32
C PHE A 679 14.27 10.17 -13.67
N SER A 680 13.19 10.65 -13.04
CA SER A 680 13.25 11.87 -12.24
C SER A 680 14.13 11.69 -11.01
N THR A 681 14.00 10.55 -10.30
CA THR A 681 14.81 10.21 -9.14
C THR A 681 16.30 10.14 -9.52
N LEU A 682 16.65 9.44 -10.60
CA LEU A 682 18.01 9.42 -11.12
C LEU A 682 18.52 10.81 -11.51
N ALA A 683 17.73 11.58 -12.24
CA ALA A 683 18.13 12.92 -12.66
C ALA A 683 18.49 13.78 -11.45
N PHE A 684 17.59 13.83 -10.46
CA PHE A 684 17.72 14.68 -9.28
C PHE A 684 18.86 14.25 -8.37
N ALA A 685 19.08 12.95 -8.20
CA ALA A 685 20.19 12.41 -7.43
C ALA A 685 21.57 12.78 -8.02
N PHE A 686 21.67 12.90 -9.35
CA PHE A 686 22.91 13.25 -10.06
C PHE A 686 23.13 14.75 -10.21
N VAL A 687 22.10 15.58 -10.00
CA VAL A 687 22.24 17.04 -10.02
C VAL A 687 23.09 17.49 -8.83
N GLU A 688 22.63 17.19 -7.61
CA GLU A 688 23.25 17.62 -6.37
C GLU A 688 22.62 16.85 -5.18
N PRO A 689 23.41 16.29 -4.24
CA PRO A 689 22.87 15.47 -3.15
C PRO A 689 21.89 16.18 -2.20
N PHE A 690 22.11 17.45 -1.85
CA PHE A 690 21.23 18.20 -0.96
C PHE A 690 19.95 18.68 -1.65
N PHE A 691 19.99 18.96 -2.96
CA PHE A 691 18.79 19.08 -3.80
C PHE A 691 17.95 17.81 -3.72
N PHE A 692 18.60 16.65 -3.83
CA PHE A 692 17.92 15.37 -3.77
C PHE A 692 17.29 15.11 -2.39
N ILE A 693 17.98 15.43 -1.29
CA ILE A 693 17.41 15.37 0.06
C ILE A 693 16.17 16.27 0.18
N GLY A 694 16.25 17.52 -0.30
CA GLY A 694 15.10 18.43 -0.32
C GLY A 694 13.92 17.87 -1.13
N TYR A 695 14.21 17.22 -2.26
CA TYR A 695 13.20 16.51 -3.06
C TYR A 695 12.54 15.36 -2.30
N LEU A 696 13.31 14.52 -1.59
CA LEU A 696 12.77 13.40 -0.79
C LEU A 696 11.93 13.86 0.41
N ILE A 697 12.36 14.92 1.10
CA ILE A 697 11.56 15.49 2.20
C ILE A 697 10.22 16.01 1.65
N SER A 698 10.26 16.72 0.51
CA SER A 698 9.07 17.32 -0.06
C SER A 698 8.10 16.30 -0.66
N ILE A 699 8.58 15.27 -1.36
CA ILE A 699 7.69 14.21 -1.89
C ILE A 699 6.95 13.51 -0.74
N ALA A 700 7.61 13.30 0.41
CA ALA A 700 6.99 12.72 1.59
C ALA A 700 5.94 13.66 2.21
N LEU A 701 6.26 14.94 2.41
CA LEU A 701 5.34 15.91 3.01
C LEU A 701 4.12 16.20 2.12
N PHE A 702 4.33 16.56 0.85
CA PHE A 702 3.22 16.82 -0.07
C PHE A 702 2.42 15.54 -0.34
N GLY A 703 3.10 14.40 -0.45
CA GLY A 703 2.46 13.10 -0.63
C GLY A 703 1.56 12.72 0.55
N LEU A 704 1.97 13.00 1.80
CA LEU A 704 1.14 12.77 2.98
C LEU A 704 -0.21 13.45 2.88
N PHE A 705 -0.20 14.78 2.68
CA PHE A 705 -1.41 15.58 2.68
C PHE A 705 -2.26 15.29 1.45
N GLN A 706 -1.63 15.12 0.28
CA GLN A 706 -2.37 14.79 -0.94
C GLN A 706 -3.04 13.42 -0.83
N ALA A 707 -2.37 12.41 -0.25
CA ALA A 707 -2.95 11.09 -0.07
C ALA A 707 -4.15 11.13 0.89
N ILE A 708 -4.02 11.80 2.04
CA ILE A 708 -5.11 11.93 3.03
C ILE A 708 -6.30 12.67 2.41
N PHE A 709 -6.04 13.79 1.75
CA PHE A 709 -7.06 14.60 1.06
C PHE A 709 -7.87 13.74 0.09
N MET A 710 -7.18 13.01 -0.79
CA MET A 710 -7.82 12.23 -1.84
C MET A 710 -8.54 10.99 -1.29
N ALA A 711 -7.97 10.29 -0.31
CA ALA A 711 -8.61 9.15 0.33
C ALA A 711 -9.95 9.54 0.98
N ASN A 712 -9.94 10.62 1.76
CA ASN A 712 -11.10 11.00 2.56
C ASN A 712 -12.15 11.74 1.73
N ALA A 713 -11.76 12.55 0.72
CA ALA A 713 -12.71 13.12 -0.22
C ALA A 713 -13.47 12.02 -0.97
N GLY A 714 -12.74 11.03 -1.52
CA GLY A 714 -13.32 9.88 -2.19
C GLY A 714 -14.22 9.03 -1.29
N GLY A 715 -13.78 8.72 -0.07
CA GLY A 715 -14.59 7.98 0.90
C GLY A 715 -15.87 8.73 1.30
N ALA A 716 -15.82 10.07 1.39
CA ALA A 716 -16.99 10.87 1.71
C ALA A 716 -18.02 10.88 0.55
N TRP A 717 -17.57 10.94 -0.70
CA TRP A 717 -18.47 10.85 -1.86
C TRP A 717 -19.14 9.48 -1.97
N ASP A 718 -18.38 8.41 -1.76
CA ASP A 718 -18.88 7.04 -1.81
C ASP A 718 -19.94 6.79 -0.73
N ASN A 719 -19.63 7.11 0.53
CA ASN A 719 -20.61 6.91 1.59
C ASN A 719 -21.80 7.88 1.50
N ALA A 720 -21.66 9.02 0.83
CA ALA A 720 -22.81 9.86 0.49
C ALA A 720 -23.73 9.18 -0.52
N LYS A 721 -23.17 8.51 -1.55
CA LYS A 721 -23.93 7.64 -2.46
C LYS A 721 -24.62 6.52 -1.68
N LYS A 722 -23.90 5.82 -0.79
CA LYS A 722 -24.46 4.71 0.01
C LYS A 722 -25.63 5.17 0.88
N ILE A 723 -25.58 6.34 1.53
CA ILE A 723 -26.72 6.90 2.29
C ILE A 723 -27.96 7.10 1.40
N VAL A 724 -27.77 7.60 0.17
CA VAL A 724 -28.87 7.81 -0.78
C VAL A 724 -29.49 6.48 -1.19
N GLU A 725 -28.66 5.44 -1.34
CA GLU A 725 -29.04 4.11 -1.78
C GLU A 725 -29.75 3.29 -0.71
N THR A 726 -29.26 3.32 0.52
CA THR A 726 -29.69 2.41 1.60
C THR A 726 -30.68 3.09 2.56
N GLU A 727 -30.29 4.20 3.16
CA GLU A 727 -31.10 4.87 4.19
C GLU A 727 -32.27 5.65 3.59
N LEU A 728 -32.00 6.42 2.53
CA LEU A 728 -33.04 7.22 1.86
C LEU A 728 -33.84 6.38 0.85
N LYS A 729 -33.30 5.25 0.38
CA LYS A 729 -33.90 4.37 -0.63
C LYS A 729 -34.30 5.13 -1.91
N MET A 730 -33.46 6.07 -2.35
CA MET A 730 -33.71 7.01 -3.45
C MET A 730 -32.98 6.64 -4.76
N LYS A 731 -32.73 5.35 -5.02
CA LYS A 731 -32.08 4.87 -6.26
C LYS A 731 -32.84 5.36 -7.51
N GLY A 732 -32.10 5.82 -8.53
CA GLY A 732 -32.65 6.31 -9.80
C GLY A 732 -33.20 7.74 -9.80
N THR A 733 -33.11 8.46 -8.67
CA THR A 733 -33.52 9.87 -8.56
C THR A 733 -32.40 10.84 -9.02
N PRO A 734 -32.71 12.12 -9.29
CA PRO A 734 -31.67 13.13 -9.57
C PRO A 734 -30.64 13.29 -8.44
N LEU A 735 -31.05 13.08 -7.19
CA LEU A 735 -30.14 13.05 -6.04
C LEU A 735 -29.14 11.89 -6.16
N HIS A 736 -29.63 10.70 -6.54
CA HIS A 736 -28.79 9.53 -6.75
C HIS A 736 -27.83 9.73 -7.91
N ASP A 737 -28.30 10.29 -9.04
CA ASP A 737 -27.42 10.63 -10.17
C ASP A 737 -26.29 11.59 -9.75
N ALA A 738 -26.60 12.62 -8.94
CA ALA A 738 -25.60 13.55 -8.43
C ALA A 738 -24.60 12.89 -7.48
N SER A 739 -25.04 11.98 -6.60
CA SER A 739 -24.13 11.26 -5.70
C SER A 739 -23.24 10.26 -6.44
N VAL A 740 -23.76 9.60 -7.50
CA VAL A 740 -22.97 8.70 -8.36
C VAL A 740 -21.88 9.46 -9.11
N VAL A 741 -22.18 10.69 -9.59
CA VAL A 741 -21.13 11.53 -10.19
C VAL A 741 -20.04 11.89 -9.17
N GLY A 742 -20.42 12.20 -7.93
CA GLY A 742 -19.46 12.42 -6.84
C GLY A 742 -18.54 11.23 -6.61
N ASP A 743 -19.14 10.04 -6.48
CA ASP A 743 -18.40 8.81 -6.24
C ASP A 743 -17.44 8.46 -7.39
N THR A 744 -17.91 8.53 -8.64
CA THR A 744 -17.08 8.29 -9.83
C THR A 744 -15.94 9.32 -10.02
N VAL A 745 -16.07 10.53 -9.44
CA VAL A 745 -14.94 11.48 -9.31
C VAL A 745 -13.99 11.05 -8.18
N GLY A 746 -14.54 10.53 -7.08
CA GLY A 746 -13.83 10.04 -5.90
C GLY A 746 -13.05 8.74 -6.10
N ASP A 747 -13.44 7.91 -7.07
CA ASP A 747 -12.82 6.63 -7.37
C ASP A 747 -11.32 6.71 -7.71
N PRO A 748 -10.89 7.45 -8.75
CA PRO A 748 -9.46 7.60 -9.04
C PRO A 748 -8.73 8.38 -7.93
N PHE A 749 -9.48 9.09 -7.08
CA PHE A 749 -8.92 9.77 -5.92
C PHE A 749 -8.49 8.77 -4.85
N LYS A 750 -9.47 7.99 -4.35
CA LYS A 750 -9.31 7.13 -3.17
C LYS A 750 -8.60 5.81 -3.48
N ASP A 751 -8.74 5.24 -4.67
CA ASP A 751 -8.30 3.85 -4.97
C ASP A 751 -7.19 3.76 -6.03
N THR A 752 -6.78 4.91 -6.59
CA THR A 752 -5.62 4.94 -7.48
C THR A 752 -4.55 5.88 -6.94
N SER A 753 -4.84 7.19 -6.91
CA SER A 753 -3.79 8.19 -6.74
C SER A 753 -3.33 8.30 -5.29
N SER A 754 -4.28 8.35 -4.34
CA SER A 754 -3.99 8.41 -2.91
C SER A 754 -3.12 7.22 -2.46
N VAL A 755 -3.60 6.01 -2.75
CA VAL A 755 -2.97 4.77 -2.29
C VAL A 755 -1.64 4.50 -2.96
N ALA A 756 -1.45 4.99 -4.18
CA ALA A 756 -0.20 4.84 -4.91
C ALA A 756 0.93 5.73 -4.39
N MET A 757 0.63 6.83 -3.68
CA MET A 757 1.66 7.73 -3.15
C MET A 757 2.57 7.01 -2.15
N ASN A 758 2.02 6.10 -1.36
CA ASN A 758 2.76 5.34 -0.36
C ASN A 758 3.95 4.58 -0.99
N PRO A 759 3.73 3.58 -1.88
CA PRO A 759 4.85 2.85 -2.46
C PRO A 759 5.73 3.72 -3.36
N VAL A 760 5.21 4.81 -3.94
CA VAL A 760 6.02 5.75 -4.75
C VAL A 760 7.02 6.51 -3.89
N ILE A 761 6.61 7.02 -2.73
CA ILE A 761 7.50 7.73 -1.80
C ILE A 761 8.61 6.79 -1.32
N LYS A 762 8.25 5.57 -0.90
CA LYS A 762 9.23 4.59 -0.40
C LYS A 762 10.16 4.11 -1.51
N PHE A 763 9.62 3.74 -2.66
CA PHE A 763 10.44 3.36 -3.81
C PHE A 763 11.42 4.47 -4.20
N THR A 764 10.94 5.71 -4.27
CA THR A 764 11.78 6.88 -4.60
C THR A 764 12.86 7.12 -3.55
N THR A 765 12.55 6.91 -2.26
CA THR A 765 13.50 7.09 -1.16
C THR A 765 14.56 5.99 -1.15
N LEU A 766 14.14 4.73 -1.24
CA LEU A 766 15.01 3.56 -1.18
C LEU A 766 15.90 3.45 -2.41
N PHE A 767 15.32 3.59 -3.60
CA PHE A 767 16.12 3.65 -4.83
C PHE A 767 16.95 4.94 -4.90
N GLY A 768 16.43 6.03 -4.33
CA GLY A 768 17.09 7.31 -4.23
C GLY A 768 18.43 7.27 -3.51
N LEU A 769 18.52 6.51 -2.42
CA LEU A 769 19.77 6.28 -1.70
C LEU A 769 20.86 5.73 -2.65
N LEU A 770 20.55 4.70 -3.43
CA LEU A 770 21.50 4.12 -4.39
C LEU A 770 21.88 5.11 -5.49
N ALA A 771 20.89 5.87 -5.97
CA ALA A 771 21.10 6.85 -7.02
C ALA A 771 22.02 8.01 -6.56
N VAL A 772 21.84 8.51 -5.34
CA VAL A 772 22.63 9.64 -4.83
C VAL A 772 24.06 9.21 -4.50
N GLU A 773 24.25 8.00 -3.95
CA GLU A 773 25.59 7.43 -3.74
C GLU A 773 26.37 7.33 -5.05
N LEU A 774 25.74 6.87 -6.14
CA LEU A 774 26.38 6.84 -7.46
C LEU A 774 26.74 8.26 -7.94
N GLY A 775 25.82 9.21 -7.79
CA GLY A 775 26.04 10.59 -8.20
C GLY A 775 27.23 11.23 -7.47
N VAL A 776 27.38 10.95 -6.17
CA VAL A 776 28.51 11.40 -5.34
C VAL A 776 29.79 10.70 -5.75
N TYR A 777 29.78 9.37 -5.90
CA TYR A 777 30.94 8.58 -6.30
C TYR A 777 31.54 9.07 -7.62
N LEU A 778 30.70 9.23 -8.65
CA LEU A 778 31.15 9.75 -9.96
C LEU A 778 31.70 11.17 -9.88
N SER A 779 31.16 12.00 -8.99
CA SER A 779 31.64 13.37 -8.82
C SER A 779 32.97 13.43 -8.07
N GLY A 780 33.17 12.53 -7.09
CA GLY A 780 34.41 12.39 -6.32
C GLY A 780 35.60 11.88 -7.14
N GLU A 781 35.36 10.93 -8.05
CA GLU A 781 36.36 10.36 -8.99
C GLU A 781 36.75 11.31 -10.14
N GLY A 782 36.45 12.60 -10.05
CA GLY A 782 36.74 13.59 -11.11
C GLY A 782 35.83 13.49 -12.34
N SER A 783 34.82 12.61 -12.34
CA SER A 783 33.84 12.43 -13.43
C SER A 783 32.58 13.29 -13.27
N GLY A 784 32.68 14.45 -12.60
CA GLY A 784 31.55 15.35 -12.37
C GLY A 784 30.86 15.85 -13.66
N MET A 785 31.57 15.90 -14.79
CA MET A 785 30.94 16.20 -16.10
C MET A 785 30.02 15.07 -16.56
N LEU A 786 30.41 13.80 -16.37
CA LEU A 786 29.56 12.65 -16.67
C LEU A 786 28.31 12.66 -15.79
N SER A 787 28.46 12.95 -14.50
CA SER A 787 27.32 13.07 -13.57
C SER A 787 26.29 14.09 -14.07
N ARG A 788 26.74 15.29 -14.45
CA ARG A 788 25.85 16.34 -15.01
C ARG A 788 25.22 15.95 -16.35
N VAL A 789 25.97 15.28 -17.24
CA VAL A 789 25.43 14.79 -18.51
C VAL A 789 24.34 13.74 -18.27
N LEU A 790 24.57 12.81 -17.35
CA LEU A 790 23.58 11.81 -16.95
C LEU A 790 22.36 12.46 -16.31
N ALA A 791 22.54 13.46 -15.44
CA ALA A 791 21.44 14.21 -14.84
C ALA A 791 20.53 14.84 -15.92
N VAL A 792 21.12 15.52 -16.91
CA VAL A 792 20.37 16.11 -18.04
C VAL A 792 19.69 15.03 -18.89
N ALA A 793 20.40 13.95 -19.22
CA ALA A 793 19.86 12.87 -20.03
C ALA A 793 18.66 12.20 -19.35
N PHE A 794 18.78 11.83 -18.07
CA PHE A 794 17.69 11.26 -17.29
C PHE A 794 16.53 12.24 -17.13
N PHE A 795 16.81 13.53 -16.94
CA PHE A 795 15.77 14.54 -16.86
C PHE A 795 14.97 14.66 -18.16
N LEU A 796 15.63 14.66 -19.32
CA LEU A 796 14.96 14.67 -20.63
C LEU A 796 14.10 13.42 -20.84
N VAL A 797 14.56 12.24 -20.41
CA VAL A 797 13.77 11.01 -20.46
C VAL A 797 12.56 11.10 -19.52
N SER A 798 12.75 11.63 -18.31
CA SER A 798 11.64 11.87 -17.38
C SER A 798 10.60 12.82 -17.98
N LEU A 799 11.03 13.96 -18.56
CA LEU A 799 10.14 14.90 -19.25
C LEU A 799 9.39 14.27 -20.42
N PHE A 800 10.03 13.36 -21.17
CA PHE A 800 9.34 12.60 -22.20
C PHE A 800 8.20 11.74 -21.62
N PHE A 801 8.42 11.06 -20.49
CA PHE A 801 7.37 10.27 -19.84
C PHE A 801 6.31 11.12 -19.15
N VAL A 802 6.66 12.28 -18.59
CA VAL A 802 5.73 13.30 -18.08
C VAL A 802 4.82 13.80 -19.20
N HIS A 803 5.39 14.10 -20.37
CA HIS A 803 4.61 14.50 -21.54
C HIS A 803 3.71 13.35 -22.02
N ARG A 804 4.28 12.15 -22.13
CA ARG A 804 3.58 10.96 -22.62
C ARG A 804 2.44 10.52 -21.70
N SER A 805 2.56 10.71 -20.39
CA SER A 805 1.52 10.34 -19.41
C SER A 805 0.22 11.10 -19.62
N PHE A 806 0.28 12.32 -20.18
CA PHE A 806 -0.88 13.06 -20.63
C PHE A 806 -1.15 12.84 -22.12
N TYR A 807 -0.27 13.34 -23.00
CA TYR A 807 -0.53 13.42 -24.44
C TYR A 807 -0.62 12.05 -25.12
N GLY A 808 0.15 11.07 -24.66
CA GLY A 808 0.11 9.69 -25.18
C GLY A 808 -1.04 8.86 -24.61
N MET A 809 -1.76 9.39 -23.63
CA MET A 809 -2.92 8.78 -22.97
C MET A 809 -4.17 9.64 -23.18
N ARG A 810 -4.26 10.49 -24.20
CA ARG A 810 -5.48 11.26 -24.43
C ARG A 810 -6.58 10.37 -24.99
N ILE A 811 -7.83 10.71 -24.69
CA ILE A 811 -8.97 10.23 -25.45
C ILE A 811 -8.86 10.85 -26.85
N GLU A 812 -8.59 10.02 -27.85
CA GLU A 812 -8.63 10.42 -29.24
C GLU A 812 -10.08 10.66 -29.62
N ALA A 813 -10.49 11.93 -29.68
CA ALA A 813 -11.72 12.29 -30.33
C ALA A 813 -11.58 11.89 -31.80
N GLN A 814 -12.36 10.90 -32.25
CA GLN A 814 -12.64 10.80 -33.67
C GLN A 814 -13.29 12.12 -34.04
N GLU A 815 -12.56 13.00 -34.74
CA GLU A 815 -13.18 14.05 -35.51
C GLU A 815 -14.24 13.35 -36.37
N GLN A 816 -15.51 13.55 -36.01
CA GLN A 816 -16.61 13.26 -36.91
C GLN A 816 -16.30 14.05 -38.16
N ALA A 817 -15.79 13.36 -39.17
CA ALA A 817 -15.61 13.89 -40.51
C ALA A 817 -16.94 14.56 -40.87
N THR A 818 -16.85 15.86 -41.08
CA THR A 818 -17.90 16.77 -41.48
C THR A 818 -18.59 16.23 -42.73
N GLY A 819 -19.66 15.47 -42.52
CA GLY A 819 -20.64 15.06 -43.53
C GLY A 819 -22.01 15.51 -43.03
N ALA A 820 -22.53 16.56 -43.64
CA ALA A 820 -23.77 17.23 -43.25
C ALA A 820 -24.97 16.28 -43.06
N GLY A 821 -25.76 16.53 -42.01
CA GLY A 821 -27.23 16.37 -42.05
C GLY A 821 -27.90 15.44 -41.04
N ARG A 822 -28.18 15.96 -39.82
CA ARG A 822 -29.53 16.15 -39.21
C ARG A 822 -29.44 16.13 -37.67
N PRO A 823 -30.10 17.07 -36.97
CA PRO A 823 -30.17 17.05 -35.51
C PRO A 823 -31.13 15.95 -35.06
N VAL A 824 -30.65 14.99 -34.27
CA VAL A 824 -31.53 14.12 -33.48
C VAL A 824 -31.93 14.92 -32.25
N ALA A 825 -33.17 15.39 -32.25
CA ALA A 825 -33.79 16.04 -31.10
C ALA A 825 -33.90 15.02 -29.95
N VAL A 826 -33.20 15.31 -28.85
CA VAL A 826 -33.45 14.67 -27.56
C VAL A 826 -34.76 15.24 -27.04
N LYS A 827 -35.80 14.40 -26.90
CA LYS A 827 -37.00 14.77 -26.15
C LYS A 827 -36.71 14.63 -24.66
N VAL A 828 -37.09 15.68 -23.94
CA VAL A 828 -37.05 15.91 -22.48
C VAL A 828 -37.50 14.71 -21.68
#